data_AF-A0A484UH63-F1
#
_entry.id   AF-A0A484UH63-F1
#
_cell.length_a   1.000
_cell.length_b   1.000
_cell.length_c   1.000
_cell.angle_alpha   90.00
_cell.angle_beta   90.00
_cell.angle_gamma   90.00
#
_symmetry.space_group_name_H-M   'P 1'
#
loop_
_entity.id
_entity.type
_entity.pdbx_description
1 polymer ?
#
loop_
_entity_poly.entity_id
_entity_poly.type
_entity_poly.pdbx_seq_one_letter_code
_entity_poly.pdbx_strand_id
1 'polypeptide(L)'
;MMNTVTEIAAVKAAATLADIPLSKLVLSDTYQARKIKGGKKITIAQLAATIKALDGLLQNLVVVEGKNGIYEVCAGGRRLQALQLLQSEGHIPADHPVPCRIIPADQAHHASLIENDAREDMHIADLVGAYGRLRAEGWTPDAIATAHGVAALSVKKMLALAHLAPELLDQLREDKTTLDVAQALAAVSDHERQIAAYKATKGHYARVSAIRHLLAEKEMPATAAVARYLTVASYEKAGGNVRRDLFTQGNEGVFLEDPALAQSLGIEKMQRSKLAKALEAEGWAWVECRIELSYEEKRHYGEIGRVRREPNKKEAKQLSDLQKQLDEKNHALSALHDQDEYDDIAEDSLLEAIDKLEDDIEELEKTFLVYDAEQKKVAGCIVTLSSRGELIAYQGLIRREDREAAAQQAAASGAADADNAMTLPSPVTRPAHSQALIERLAAQQAAAVAAEIAVRPNLALCLMLTQMIGQIDSARDYHPKHRYFNIGATSSRHYLKTSDPAIEDSPARQSLNEKLGEWTDILGGKSPEEVLEILLAKPQDELLQLLALLLAQTVTSKDGNSGLQTYQLHHLTSVMGFDIADWWTPTRASYLDAVSKDQIVKVVTEAVDAESAAPLAKMKKGDAAAQAETLLAGRRWLPEPLRTLESAKASTDA
;
A
#
# COMPACT_ATOMS: atom_id res chain seq x y z
N MET A 1 56.48 -10.22 -4.74
CA MET A 1 56.16 -8.93 -4.11
C MET A 1 57.37 -8.00 -3.92
N MET A 2 58.62 -8.49 -3.73
CA MET A 2 59.78 -7.58 -3.57
C MET A 2 60.24 -6.88 -4.87
N ASN A 3 60.08 -7.47 -6.05
CA ASN A 3 60.49 -6.83 -7.32
C ASN A 3 59.59 -5.66 -7.74
N THR A 4 58.27 -5.77 -7.53
CA THR A 4 57.28 -4.74 -7.94
C THR A 4 57.36 -3.46 -7.11
N VAL A 5 57.74 -3.54 -5.83
CA VAL A 5 57.93 -2.35 -4.96
C VAL A 5 59.19 -1.57 -5.35
N THR A 6 60.22 -2.28 -5.84
CA THR A 6 61.50 -1.70 -6.26
C THR A 6 61.37 -0.97 -7.61
N GLU A 7 60.57 -1.50 -8.53
CA GLU A 7 60.25 -0.86 -9.81
C GLU A 7 59.41 0.42 -9.62
N ILE A 8 58.39 0.41 -8.77
CA ILE A 8 57.58 1.62 -8.47
C ILE A 8 58.40 2.74 -7.80
N ALA A 9 59.38 2.38 -6.95
CA ALA A 9 60.28 3.34 -6.32
C ALA A 9 61.24 3.98 -7.33
N ALA A 10 61.75 3.21 -8.30
CA ALA A 10 62.57 3.72 -9.40
C ALA A 10 61.79 4.67 -10.33
N VAL A 11 60.51 4.38 -10.60
CA VAL A 11 59.60 5.23 -11.38
C VAL A 11 59.28 6.55 -10.65
N LYS A 12 59.15 6.53 -9.32
CA LYS A 12 59.03 7.77 -8.53
C LYS A 12 60.29 8.63 -8.60
N ALA A 13 61.48 8.02 -8.65
CA ALA A 13 62.76 8.73 -8.72
C ALA A 13 63.07 9.30 -10.13
N ALA A 14 62.54 8.67 -11.19
CA ALA A 14 62.73 9.11 -12.58
C ALA A 14 61.69 10.14 -13.07
N ALA A 15 60.61 10.37 -12.33
CA ALA A 15 59.56 11.30 -12.73
C ALA A 15 59.93 12.75 -12.43
N THR A 16 60.00 13.59 -13.46
CA THR A 16 60.30 15.03 -13.34
C THR A 16 59.01 15.86 -13.36
N LEU A 17 58.97 16.91 -12.55
CA LEU A 17 57.91 17.92 -12.59
C LEU A 17 58.36 19.08 -13.47
N ALA A 18 57.52 19.48 -14.41
CA ALA A 18 57.77 20.59 -15.31
C ALA A 18 56.48 21.27 -15.73
N ASP A 19 56.54 22.58 -15.97
CA ASP A 19 55.47 23.33 -16.59
C ASP A 19 55.62 23.28 -18.11
N ILE A 20 54.62 22.71 -18.77
CA ILE A 20 54.63 22.48 -20.21
C ILE A 20 53.59 23.39 -20.86
N PRO A 21 53.95 24.18 -21.89
CA PRO A 21 52.98 25.00 -22.61
C PRO A 21 51.81 24.16 -23.14
N LEU A 22 50.57 24.64 -22.97
CA LEU A 22 49.37 23.92 -23.40
C LEU A 22 49.41 23.49 -24.88
N SER A 23 49.97 24.34 -25.75
CA SER A 23 50.21 24.07 -27.18
C SER A 23 51.12 22.87 -27.49
N LYS A 24 51.91 22.39 -26.52
CA LYS A 24 52.79 21.22 -26.65
C LYS A 24 52.17 19.93 -26.08
N LEU A 25 50.96 20.00 -25.54
CA LEU A 25 50.26 18.85 -24.94
C LEU A 25 49.24 18.26 -25.91
N VAL A 26 49.36 16.96 -26.16
CA VAL A 26 48.44 16.18 -27.01
C VAL A 26 47.90 15.01 -26.20
N LEU A 27 46.63 14.64 -26.42
CA LEU A 27 46.04 13.47 -25.76
C LEU A 27 46.66 12.18 -26.33
N SER A 28 47.07 11.24 -25.47
CA SER A 28 47.64 9.97 -25.95
C SER A 28 46.54 8.98 -26.36
N ASP A 29 46.57 8.51 -27.60
CA ASP A 29 45.71 7.42 -28.09
C ASP A 29 46.19 6.03 -27.64
N THR A 30 47.47 5.92 -27.23
CA THR A 30 48.15 4.64 -26.98
C THR A 30 48.11 4.23 -25.51
N TYR A 31 48.25 5.18 -24.59
CA TYR A 31 48.46 4.90 -23.17
C TYR A 31 47.21 5.09 -22.29
N GLN A 32 46.07 5.47 -22.88
CA GLN A 32 44.87 5.78 -22.12
C GLN A 32 44.10 4.52 -21.72
N ALA A 33 43.97 4.28 -20.41
CA ALA A 33 43.23 3.13 -19.88
C ALA A 33 41.70 3.19 -20.12
N ARG A 34 41.13 4.40 -20.27
CA ARG A 34 39.69 4.61 -20.46
C ARG A 34 39.36 4.99 -21.91
N LYS A 35 38.79 4.05 -22.67
CA LYS A 35 38.10 4.34 -23.95
C LYS A 35 36.75 4.97 -23.64
N ILE A 36 36.47 6.16 -24.18
CA ILE A 36 35.29 6.96 -23.83
C ILE A 36 34.00 6.15 -24.07
N LYS A 37 33.31 5.74 -23.00
CA LYS A 37 31.88 5.40 -22.98
C LYS A 37 31.38 5.31 -21.54
N GLY A 38 30.35 6.11 -21.24
CA GLY A 38 29.37 5.84 -20.18
C GLY A 38 29.80 6.06 -18.73
N GLY A 39 29.47 7.23 -18.17
CA GLY A 39 29.42 7.44 -16.72
C GLY A 39 29.14 8.91 -16.38
N LYS A 40 28.02 9.20 -15.72
CA LYS A 40 27.63 10.55 -15.26
C LYS A 40 28.63 11.05 -14.19
N LYS A 41 29.74 11.70 -14.60
CA LYS A 41 30.64 12.51 -13.75
C LYS A 41 31.02 13.82 -14.46
N ILE A 42 31.16 14.90 -13.67
CA ILE A 42 31.50 16.33 -13.97
C ILE A 42 31.84 16.63 -15.45
N THR A 43 31.02 17.36 -16.20
CA THR A 43 31.25 17.66 -17.63
C THR A 43 32.57 18.43 -17.87
N ILE A 44 33.08 18.41 -19.10
CA ILE A 44 34.29 19.17 -19.48
C ILE A 44 34.11 20.67 -19.19
N ALA A 45 32.91 21.22 -19.48
CA ALA A 45 32.57 22.60 -19.16
C ALA A 45 32.59 22.90 -17.64
N GLN A 46 32.08 21.98 -16.83
CA GLN A 46 32.14 22.11 -15.37
C GLN A 46 33.58 22.08 -14.85
N LEU A 47 34.42 21.20 -15.40
CA LEU A 47 35.83 21.12 -15.04
C LEU A 47 36.61 22.37 -15.46
N ALA A 48 36.30 22.96 -16.61
CA ALA A 48 36.86 24.24 -17.06
C ALA A 48 36.49 25.38 -16.10
N ALA A 49 35.23 25.45 -15.66
CA ALA A 49 34.79 26.44 -14.67
C ALA A 49 35.54 26.30 -13.33
N THR A 50 35.75 25.06 -12.84
CA THR A 50 36.53 24.81 -11.62
C THR A 50 37.99 25.24 -11.78
N ILE A 51 38.65 24.90 -12.89
CA ILE A 51 40.04 25.30 -13.16
C ILE A 51 40.18 26.83 -13.18
N LYS A 52 39.22 27.51 -13.83
CA LYS A 52 39.17 28.97 -13.88
C LYS A 52 38.93 29.60 -12.50
N ALA A 53 38.05 29.01 -11.69
CA ALA A 53 37.76 29.50 -10.34
C ALA A 53 38.95 29.34 -9.37
N LEU A 54 39.77 28.29 -9.57
CA LEU A 54 40.95 28.01 -8.76
C LEU A 54 42.23 28.64 -9.30
N ASP A 55 42.17 29.31 -10.45
CA ASP A 55 43.33 29.86 -11.17
C ASP A 55 44.45 28.83 -11.40
N GLY A 56 44.08 27.60 -11.76
CA GLY A 56 45.06 26.54 -12.05
C GLY A 56 44.58 25.10 -11.86
N LEU A 57 45.50 24.16 -12.07
CA LEU A 57 45.27 22.73 -11.85
C LEU A 57 45.68 22.31 -10.42
N LEU A 58 44.76 21.67 -9.69
CA LEU A 58 45.07 21.03 -8.39
C LEU A 58 45.90 19.75 -8.54
N GLN A 59 45.74 19.05 -9.67
CA GLN A 59 46.47 17.82 -9.96
C GLN A 59 47.15 17.93 -11.32
N ASN A 60 48.45 17.68 -11.33
CA ASN A 60 49.29 17.72 -12.52
C ASN A 60 48.81 16.69 -13.56
N LEU A 61 49.01 17.00 -14.83
CA LEU A 61 48.85 16.02 -15.90
C LEU A 61 50.01 15.03 -15.86
N VAL A 62 49.77 13.76 -16.22
CA VAL A 62 50.85 12.78 -16.36
C VAL A 62 51.13 12.60 -17.84
N VAL A 63 52.37 12.82 -18.23
CA VAL A 63 52.77 12.87 -19.65
C VAL A 63 53.97 11.99 -19.94
N VAL A 64 54.08 11.55 -21.18
CA VAL A 64 55.28 10.94 -21.76
C VAL A 64 55.86 11.90 -22.77
N GLU A 65 57.19 12.04 -22.78
CA GLU A 65 57.88 12.83 -23.80
C GLU A 65 57.79 12.12 -25.16
N GLY A 66 57.14 12.77 -26.12
CA GLY A 66 56.98 12.31 -27.49
C GLY A 66 58.06 12.89 -28.41
N LYS A 67 57.87 12.72 -29.73
CA LYS A 67 58.79 13.27 -30.74
C LYS A 67 58.60 14.78 -30.89
N ASN A 68 59.66 15.48 -31.28
CA ASN A 68 59.64 16.91 -31.62
C ASN A 68 59.23 17.86 -30.47
N GLY A 69 59.48 17.48 -29.22
CA GLY A 69 59.17 18.31 -28.04
C GLY A 69 57.67 18.42 -27.72
N ILE A 70 56.87 17.50 -28.23
CA ILE A 70 55.45 17.31 -27.89
C ILE A 70 55.36 16.31 -26.75
N TYR A 71 54.42 16.52 -25.82
CA TYR A 71 54.18 15.65 -24.69
C TYR A 71 52.79 15.01 -24.79
N GLU A 72 52.75 13.69 -24.69
CA GLU A 72 51.53 12.91 -24.75
C GLU A 72 50.92 12.73 -23.35
N VAL A 73 49.68 13.18 -23.15
CA VAL A 73 48.96 13.08 -21.87
C VAL A 73 48.39 11.68 -21.71
N CYS A 74 48.94 10.92 -20.77
CA CYS A 74 48.56 9.53 -20.47
C CYS A 74 47.55 9.42 -19.30
N ALA A 75 47.57 10.39 -18.37
CA ALA A 75 46.55 10.55 -17.34
C ALA A 75 46.17 12.03 -17.16
N GLY A 76 44.88 12.30 -16.98
CA GLY A 76 44.34 13.66 -16.92
C GLY A 76 43.72 14.20 -18.22
N GLY A 77 43.37 13.34 -19.19
CA GLY A 77 42.82 13.77 -20.49
C GLY A 77 41.61 14.71 -20.42
N ARG A 78 40.71 14.55 -19.42
CA ARG A 78 39.58 15.48 -19.22
C ARG A 78 40.03 16.88 -18.77
N ARG A 79 41.08 16.95 -17.95
CA ARG A 79 41.70 18.21 -17.50
C ARG A 79 42.37 18.92 -18.69
N LEU A 80 43.04 18.17 -19.57
CA LEU A 80 43.56 18.70 -20.84
C LEU A 80 42.43 19.28 -21.71
N GLN A 81 41.34 18.55 -21.91
CA GLN A 81 40.19 19.03 -22.69
C GLN A 81 39.55 20.28 -22.08
N ALA A 82 39.47 20.37 -20.75
CA ALA A 82 38.96 21.55 -20.05
C ALA A 82 39.88 22.78 -20.23
N LEU A 83 41.21 22.59 -20.20
CA LEU A 83 42.18 23.64 -20.52
C LEU A 83 42.07 24.09 -21.99
N GLN A 84 41.92 23.15 -22.92
CA GLN A 84 41.70 23.46 -24.34
C GLN A 84 40.40 24.23 -24.57
N LEU A 85 39.34 23.92 -23.81
CA LEU A 85 38.10 24.67 -23.83
C LEU A 85 38.33 26.12 -23.35
N LEU A 86 38.99 26.31 -22.19
CA LEU A 86 39.34 27.64 -21.68
C LEU A 86 40.20 28.43 -22.66
N GLN A 87 41.12 27.77 -23.38
CA GLN A 87 41.93 28.39 -24.43
C GLN A 87 41.05 28.85 -25.61
N SER A 88 40.15 27.99 -26.07
CA SER A 88 39.24 28.31 -27.19
C SER A 88 38.26 29.44 -26.85
N GLU A 89 37.88 29.56 -25.58
CA GLU A 89 37.04 30.65 -25.05
C GLU A 89 37.85 31.94 -24.76
N GLY A 90 39.18 31.92 -24.97
CA GLY A 90 40.06 33.06 -24.78
C GLY A 90 40.38 33.39 -23.31
N HIS A 91 40.11 32.47 -22.38
CA HIS A 91 40.40 32.66 -20.96
C HIS A 91 41.85 32.39 -20.58
N ILE A 92 42.57 31.55 -21.34
CA ILE A 92 44.00 31.29 -21.18
C ILE A 92 44.71 31.29 -22.55
N PRO A 93 45.98 31.71 -22.62
CA PRO A 93 46.73 31.72 -23.87
C PRO A 93 47.25 30.32 -24.26
N ALA A 94 47.67 30.15 -25.53
CA ALA A 94 48.15 28.87 -26.06
C ALA A 94 49.46 28.37 -25.43
N ASP A 95 50.25 29.28 -24.86
CA ASP A 95 51.50 29.03 -24.16
C ASP A 95 51.32 28.95 -22.64
N HIS A 96 50.08 28.91 -22.15
CA HIS A 96 49.78 28.81 -20.72
C HIS A 96 50.58 27.64 -20.10
N PRO A 97 51.36 27.88 -19.03
CA PRO A 97 52.16 26.85 -18.39
C PRO A 97 51.26 25.85 -17.66
N VAL A 98 51.29 24.58 -18.07
CA VAL A 98 50.49 23.51 -17.45
C VAL A 98 51.39 22.60 -16.62
N PRO A 99 51.14 22.45 -15.32
CA PRO A 99 51.96 21.60 -14.46
C PRO A 99 51.80 20.13 -14.84
N CYS A 100 52.92 19.51 -15.20
CA CYS A 100 52.99 18.14 -15.72
C CYS A 100 54.01 17.30 -14.94
N ARG A 101 53.73 16.01 -14.82
CA ARG A 101 54.64 14.98 -14.33
C ARG A 101 55.04 14.10 -15.50
N ILE A 102 56.30 14.16 -15.88
CA ILE A 102 56.85 13.40 -17.00
C ILE A 102 57.23 12.00 -16.49
N ILE A 103 56.81 10.95 -17.19
CA ILE A 103 57.11 9.55 -16.86
C ILE A 103 57.66 8.78 -18.07
N PRO A 104 58.42 7.69 -17.85
CA PRO A 104 58.84 6.77 -18.91
C PRO A 104 57.65 6.10 -19.63
N ALA A 105 57.78 5.89 -20.94
CA ALA A 105 56.72 5.38 -21.81
C ALA A 105 56.24 3.95 -21.45
N ASP A 106 57.13 3.10 -20.97
CA ASP A 106 56.85 1.74 -20.51
C ASP A 106 55.96 1.70 -19.26
N GLN A 107 55.87 2.81 -18.52
CA GLN A 107 55.09 2.95 -17.29
C GLN A 107 53.77 3.71 -17.49
N ALA A 108 53.54 4.24 -18.68
CA ALA A 108 52.42 5.13 -18.98
C ALA A 108 51.05 4.45 -18.83
N HIS A 109 50.94 3.19 -19.25
CA HIS A 109 49.70 2.42 -19.11
C HIS A 109 49.41 2.08 -17.64
N HIS A 110 50.43 1.70 -16.86
CA HIS A 110 50.30 1.42 -15.43
C HIS A 110 49.92 2.67 -14.63
N ALA A 111 50.53 3.82 -14.92
CA ALA A 111 50.18 5.09 -14.28
C ALA A 111 48.73 5.51 -14.58
N SER A 112 48.24 5.29 -15.81
CA SER A 112 46.85 5.54 -16.20
C SER A 112 45.87 4.62 -15.47
N LEU A 113 46.19 3.32 -15.33
CA LEU A 113 45.38 2.35 -14.57
C LEU A 113 45.35 2.70 -13.07
N ILE A 114 46.49 2.96 -12.45
CA ILE A 114 46.60 3.29 -11.02
C ILE A 114 45.84 4.59 -10.68
N GLU A 115 45.91 5.62 -11.52
CA GLU A 115 45.16 6.88 -11.30
C GLU A 115 43.64 6.68 -11.35
N ASN A 116 43.17 5.73 -12.17
CA ASN A 116 41.76 5.44 -12.32
C ASN A 116 41.23 4.47 -11.25
N ASP A 117 42.01 3.48 -10.86
CA ASP A 117 41.61 2.41 -9.92
C ASP A 117 41.78 2.83 -8.45
N ALA A 118 42.82 3.63 -8.13
CA ALA A 118 43.08 4.08 -6.75
C ALA A 118 42.17 5.22 -6.27
N ARG A 119 41.13 5.59 -7.03
CA ARG A 119 40.25 6.71 -6.72
C ARG A 119 38.97 6.19 -6.04
N GLU A 120 39.02 6.10 -4.72
CA GLU A 120 37.80 5.92 -3.92
C GLU A 120 36.99 7.23 -3.96
N ASP A 121 35.73 7.14 -4.39
CA ASP A 121 34.82 8.27 -4.35
C ASP A 121 34.54 8.63 -2.88
N MET A 122 34.58 9.92 -2.55
CA MET A 122 34.26 10.39 -1.19
C MET A 122 32.85 9.94 -0.79
N HIS A 123 32.70 9.39 0.41
CA HIS A 123 31.42 8.94 0.91
C HIS A 123 30.42 10.11 0.96
N ILE A 124 29.14 9.84 0.66
CA ILE A 124 28.11 10.88 0.56
C ILE A 124 27.94 11.67 1.87
N ALA A 125 28.07 10.99 3.02
CA ALA A 125 28.01 11.64 4.34
C ALA A 125 29.16 12.64 4.56
N ASP A 126 30.34 12.38 4.00
CA ASP A 126 31.49 13.27 4.12
C ASP A 126 31.37 14.46 3.17
N LEU A 127 30.81 14.25 1.98
CA LEU A 127 30.45 15.34 1.08
C LEU A 127 29.38 16.27 1.69
N VAL A 128 28.37 15.70 2.36
CA VAL A 128 27.35 16.47 3.11
C VAL A 128 28.02 17.31 4.20
N GLY A 129 28.91 16.73 5.00
CA GLY A 129 29.67 17.43 6.02
C GLY A 129 30.55 18.55 5.45
N ALA A 130 31.23 18.29 4.32
CA ALA A 130 32.07 19.28 3.64
C ALA A 130 31.25 20.49 3.13
N TYR A 131 30.08 20.25 2.52
CA TYR A 131 29.21 21.34 2.06
C TYR A 131 28.60 22.12 3.23
N GLY A 132 28.24 21.43 4.32
CA GLY A 132 27.80 22.08 5.55
C GLY A 132 28.86 23.02 6.12
N ARG A 133 30.14 22.62 6.10
CA ARG A 133 31.27 23.47 6.53
C ARG A 133 31.45 24.69 5.63
N LEU A 134 31.46 24.51 4.30
CA LEU A 134 31.52 25.64 3.35
C LEU A 134 30.38 26.63 3.59
N ARG A 135 29.19 26.13 3.91
CA ARG A 135 28.04 26.98 4.24
C ARG A 135 28.25 27.76 5.53
N ALA A 136 28.83 27.13 6.56
CA ALA A 136 29.19 27.80 7.82
C ALA A 136 30.30 28.85 7.64
N GLU A 137 31.20 28.65 6.68
CA GLU A 137 32.23 29.61 6.26
C GLU A 137 31.68 30.75 5.38
N GLY A 138 30.37 30.80 5.14
CA GLY A 138 29.69 31.91 4.46
C GLY A 138 29.48 31.71 2.96
N TRP A 139 29.87 30.57 2.38
CA TRP A 139 29.66 30.32 0.95
C TRP A 139 28.16 30.22 0.62
N THR A 140 27.76 30.75 -0.54
CA THR A 140 26.39 30.61 -1.05
C THR A 140 26.22 29.27 -1.76
N PRO A 141 25.00 28.69 -1.80
CA PRO A 141 24.76 27.45 -2.55
C PRO A 141 25.19 27.52 -4.02
N ASP A 142 25.02 28.68 -4.66
CA ASP A 142 25.44 28.88 -6.06
C ASP A 142 26.96 28.92 -6.21
N ALA A 143 27.68 29.56 -5.27
CA ALA A 143 29.15 29.56 -5.27
C ALA A 143 29.72 28.15 -5.09
N ILE A 144 29.13 27.35 -4.18
CA ILE A 144 29.50 25.94 -3.99
C ILE A 144 29.19 25.14 -5.28
N ALA A 145 28.04 25.37 -5.91
CA ALA A 145 27.65 24.69 -7.14
C ALA A 145 28.63 24.94 -8.28
N THR A 146 29.03 26.20 -8.47
CA THR A 146 30.03 26.60 -9.46
C THR A 146 31.40 26.00 -9.16
N ALA A 147 31.89 26.10 -7.92
CA ALA A 147 33.20 25.60 -7.53
C ALA A 147 33.33 24.07 -7.72
N HIS A 148 32.27 23.33 -7.36
CA HIS A 148 32.25 21.87 -7.44
C HIS A 148 31.71 21.32 -8.77
N GLY A 149 31.29 22.18 -9.69
CA GLY A 149 30.77 21.76 -11.00
C GLY A 149 29.51 20.90 -10.89
N VAL A 150 28.59 21.23 -9.98
CA VAL A 150 27.32 20.52 -9.76
C VAL A 150 26.13 21.48 -9.91
N ALA A 151 24.91 20.95 -10.07
CA ALA A 151 23.72 21.79 -10.12
C ALA A 151 23.43 22.43 -8.75
N ALA A 152 22.95 23.69 -8.73
CA ALA A 152 22.58 24.38 -7.49
C ALA A 152 21.54 23.61 -6.65
N LEU A 153 20.61 22.90 -7.32
CA LEU A 153 19.65 22.03 -6.64
C LEU A 153 20.35 20.85 -5.92
N SER A 154 21.41 20.29 -6.52
CA SER A 154 22.19 19.23 -5.88
C SER A 154 22.88 19.73 -4.61
N VAL A 155 23.44 20.95 -4.64
CA VAL A 155 24.02 21.58 -3.44
C VAL A 155 22.95 21.81 -2.38
N LYS A 156 21.77 22.35 -2.74
CA LYS A 156 20.66 22.56 -1.80
C LYS A 156 20.22 21.26 -1.12
N LYS A 157 20.15 20.15 -1.88
CA LYS A 157 19.86 18.81 -1.34
C LYS A 157 20.92 18.34 -0.35
N MET A 158 22.21 18.53 -0.66
CA MET A 158 23.31 18.18 0.25
C MET A 158 23.30 19.03 1.52
N LEU A 159 23.00 20.32 1.41
CA LEU A 159 22.86 21.21 2.56
C LEU A 159 21.63 20.87 3.42
N ALA A 160 20.54 20.38 2.81
CA ALA A 160 19.40 19.87 3.57
C ALA A 160 19.78 18.63 4.39
N LEU A 161 20.55 17.70 3.80
CA LEU A 161 21.10 16.54 4.52
C LEU A 161 22.08 16.95 5.63
N ALA A 162 22.76 18.10 5.53
CA ALA A 162 23.67 18.59 6.56
C ALA A 162 22.94 18.98 7.86
N HIS A 163 21.61 19.15 7.84
CA HIS A 163 20.77 19.35 9.01
C HIS A 163 20.26 18.05 9.65
N LEU A 164 20.77 16.89 9.22
CA LEU A 164 20.50 15.64 9.92
C LEU A 164 21.21 15.62 11.27
N ALA A 165 20.57 14.97 12.24
CA ALA A 165 21.17 14.71 13.54
C ALA A 165 22.54 14.00 13.34
N PRO A 166 23.59 14.38 14.09
CA PRO A 166 24.93 13.81 13.92
C PRO A 166 24.94 12.27 13.93
N GLU A 167 24.17 11.65 14.83
CA GLU A 167 24.00 10.20 14.90
C GLU A 167 23.50 9.60 13.58
N LEU A 168 22.57 10.25 12.88
CA LEU A 168 22.02 9.77 11.60
C LEU A 168 23.01 9.93 10.45
N LEU A 169 23.84 10.98 10.46
CA LEU A 169 24.94 11.12 9.51
C LEU A 169 26.01 10.05 9.74
N ASP A 170 26.29 9.70 11.00
CA ASP A 170 27.20 8.60 11.33
C ASP A 170 26.62 7.24 10.87
N GLN A 171 25.32 7.00 11.08
CA GLN A 171 24.64 5.81 10.54
C GLN A 171 24.71 5.74 9.01
N LEU A 172 24.62 6.88 8.32
CA LEU A 172 24.80 6.95 6.87
C LEU A 172 26.24 6.67 6.47
N ARG A 173 27.23 7.21 7.20
CA ARG A 173 28.67 6.97 6.95
C ARG A 173 29.07 5.51 7.14
N GLU A 174 28.43 4.82 8.08
CA GLU A 174 28.66 3.40 8.36
C GLU A 174 27.83 2.45 7.48
N ASP A 175 27.16 2.95 6.44
CA ASP A 175 26.26 2.19 5.56
C ASP A 175 25.13 1.43 6.29
N LYS A 176 24.80 1.83 7.53
CA LYS A 176 23.70 1.26 8.33
C LYS A 176 22.33 1.81 7.92
N THR A 177 22.31 2.90 7.16
CA THR A 177 21.10 3.47 6.55
C THR A 177 21.37 3.89 5.11
N THR A 178 20.31 4.05 4.33
CA THR A 178 20.42 4.43 2.92
C THR A 178 20.25 5.94 2.76
N LEU A 179 20.75 6.47 1.64
CA LEU A 179 20.58 7.87 1.28
C LEU A 179 19.09 8.27 1.22
N ASP A 180 18.21 7.41 0.73
CA ASP A 180 16.78 7.71 0.63
C ASP A 180 16.11 7.87 2.00
N VAL A 181 16.55 7.09 2.99
CA VAL A 181 16.10 7.23 4.39
C VAL A 181 16.61 8.54 4.98
N ALA A 182 17.89 8.86 4.75
CA ALA A 182 18.47 10.13 5.17
C ALA A 182 17.75 11.35 4.54
N GLN A 183 17.39 11.27 3.27
CA GLN A 183 16.61 12.31 2.57
C GLN A 183 15.22 12.50 3.18
N ALA A 184 14.52 11.41 3.52
CA ALA A 184 13.22 11.50 4.18
C ALA A 184 13.31 12.14 5.58
N LEU A 185 14.37 11.85 6.33
CA LEU A 185 14.60 12.42 7.66
C LEU A 185 14.96 13.92 7.58
N ALA A 186 15.69 14.33 6.54
CA ALA A 186 16.05 15.73 6.30
C ALA A 186 14.86 16.64 5.94
N ALA A 187 13.63 16.10 5.90
CA ALA A 187 12.41 16.86 5.66
C ALA A 187 12.05 17.83 6.82
N VAL A 188 12.60 17.61 8.01
CA VAL A 188 12.47 18.48 9.19
C VAL A 188 13.84 18.79 9.76
N SER A 189 13.99 19.93 10.45
CA SER A 189 15.25 20.34 11.10
C SER A 189 15.38 19.87 12.55
N ASP A 190 14.32 19.31 13.14
CA ASP A 190 14.28 18.84 14.52
C ASP A 190 14.96 17.47 14.67
N HIS A 191 16.14 17.46 15.28
CA HIS A 191 16.93 16.25 15.48
C HIS A 191 16.24 15.19 16.34
N GLU A 192 15.45 15.57 17.36
CA GLU A 192 14.76 14.59 18.21
C GLU A 192 13.66 13.88 17.41
N ARG A 193 12.89 14.63 16.61
CA ARG A 193 11.86 14.06 15.73
C ARG A 193 12.46 13.18 14.65
N GLN A 194 13.60 13.57 14.07
CA GLN A 194 14.33 12.72 13.12
C GLN A 194 14.73 11.38 13.77
N ILE A 195 15.37 11.40 14.94
CA ILE A 195 15.82 10.19 15.64
C ILE A 195 14.63 9.31 16.04
N ALA A 196 13.55 9.91 16.54
CA ALA A 196 12.33 9.19 16.90
C ALA A 196 11.71 8.49 15.69
N ALA A 197 11.54 9.19 14.56
CA ALA A 197 11.00 8.60 13.33
C ALA A 197 11.92 7.50 12.77
N TYR A 198 13.24 7.68 12.85
CA TYR A 198 14.21 6.67 12.42
C TYR A 198 14.12 5.38 13.25
N LYS A 199 14.00 5.52 14.58
CA LYS A 199 13.86 4.39 15.52
C LYS A 199 12.52 3.68 15.37
N ALA A 200 11.42 4.42 15.30
CA ALA A 200 10.06 3.89 15.16
C ALA A 200 9.87 3.08 13.87
N THR A 201 10.64 3.37 12.82
CA THR A 201 10.50 2.71 11.51
C THR A 201 11.52 1.59 11.25
N LYS A 202 12.26 1.15 12.29
CA LYS A 202 13.23 0.05 12.15
C LYS A 202 12.51 -1.25 11.78
N GLY A 203 12.92 -1.88 10.68
CA GLY A 203 12.34 -3.14 10.19
C GLY A 203 11.03 -3.01 9.38
N HIS A 204 10.55 -1.79 9.13
CA HIS A 204 9.38 -1.58 8.27
C HIS A 204 9.70 -1.83 6.79
N TYR A 205 8.85 -2.60 6.10
CA TYR A 205 9.00 -2.93 4.68
C TYR A 205 9.03 -1.69 3.76
N ALA A 206 8.30 -0.62 4.12
CA ALA A 206 8.23 0.65 3.39
C ALA A 206 8.78 1.82 4.23
N ARG A 207 10.00 1.66 4.75
CA ARG A 207 10.61 2.56 5.74
C ARG A 207 10.57 4.05 5.37
N VAL A 208 10.89 4.41 4.12
CA VAL A 208 10.91 5.81 3.64
C VAL A 208 9.52 6.44 3.72
N SER A 209 8.49 5.73 3.28
CA SER A 209 7.09 6.19 3.36
C SER A 209 6.64 6.36 4.81
N ALA A 210 6.95 5.39 5.66
CA ALA A 210 6.63 5.43 7.09
C ALA A 210 7.29 6.62 7.80
N ILE A 211 8.57 6.92 7.49
CA ILE A 211 9.27 8.10 8.04
C ILE A 211 8.55 9.38 7.62
N ARG A 212 8.25 9.54 6.31
CA ARG A 212 7.53 10.72 5.81
C ARG A 212 6.19 10.90 6.50
N HIS A 213 5.44 9.81 6.70
CA HIS A 213 4.16 9.85 7.40
C HIS A 213 4.30 10.28 8.87
N LEU A 214 5.24 9.72 9.63
CA LEU A 214 5.48 10.09 11.03
C LEU A 214 5.93 11.55 11.18
N LEU A 215 6.78 12.03 10.28
CA LEU A 215 7.23 13.42 10.31
C LEU A 215 6.12 14.40 9.93
N ALA A 216 5.22 13.97 9.03
CA ALA A 216 4.06 14.73 8.59
C ALA A 216 2.81 14.57 9.47
N GLU A 217 2.86 13.88 10.62
CA GLU A 217 1.66 13.54 11.43
C GLU A 217 0.79 14.76 11.83
N LYS A 218 1.39 15.95 11.94
CA LYS A 218 0.68 17.20 12.26
C LYS A 218 0.25 18.00 11.02
N GLU A 219 0.69 17.58 9.85
CA GLU A 219 0.49 18.26 8.58
C GLU A 219 -0.39 17.39 7.67
N MET A 220 -1.04 18.02 6.70
CA MET A 220 -1.87 17.30 5.73
C MET A 220 -1.15 17.23 4.39
N PRO A 221 -0.95 16.05 3.79
CA PRO A 221 -0.34 15.98 2.47
C PRO A 221 -1.26 16.63 1.43
N ALA A 222 -0.70 17.33 0.45
CA ALA A 222 -1.45 17.93 -0.66
C ALA A 222 -2.15 16.90 -1.55
N THR A 223 -1.84 15.62 -1.38
CA THR A 223 -2.50 14.48 -2.01
C THR A 223 -3.77 14.03 -1.31
N ALA A 224 -4.07 14.54 -0.10
CA ALA A 224 -5.32 14.26 0.61
C ALA A 224 -6.53 14.77 -0.18
N ALA A 225 -7.68 14.11 -0.06
CA ALA A 225 -8.89 14.42 -0.83
C ALA A 225 -9.31 15.89 -0.70
N VAL A 226 -9.31 16.43 0.52
CA VAL A 226 -9.65 17.84 0.77
C VAL A 226 -8.63 18.82 0.19
N ALA A 227 -7.34 18.50 0.23
CA ALA A 227 -6.29 19.35 -0.33
C ALA A 227 -6.33 19.37 -1.87
N ARG A 228 -6.67 18.24 -2.50
CA ARG A 228 -6.95 18.18 -3.95
C ARG A 228 -8.18 19.00 -4.32
N TYR A 229 -9.26 18.85 -3.54
CA TYR A 229 -10.50 19.58 -3.76
C TYR A 229 -10.31 21.09 -3.61
N LEU A 230 -9.59 21.54 -2.59
CA LEU A 230 -9.28 22.97 -2.38
C LEU A 230 -8.25 23.49 -3.38
N THR A 231 -7.24 22.69 -3.70
CA THR A 231 -5.95 23.06 -4.30
C THR A 231 -5.03 23.80 -3.33
N VAL A 232 -3.71 23.56 -3.45
CA VAL A 232 -2.68 24.21 -2.64
C VAL A 232 -2.74 25.74 -2.78
N ALA A 233 -2.94 26.24 -4.00
CA ALA A 233 -3.04 27.67 -4.27
C ALA A 233 -4.23 28.34 -3.55
N SER A 234 -5.38 27.66 -3.47
CA SER A 234 -6.54 28.19 -2.73
C SER A 234 -6.30 28.22 -1.23
N TYR A 235 -5.59 27.23 -0.70
CA TYR A 235 -5.23 27.16 0.71
C TYR A 235 -4.21 28.25 1.09
N GLU A 236 -3.17 28.46 0.28
CA GLU A 236 -2.21 29.56 0.47
C GLU A 236 -2.89 30.93 0.38
N LYS A 237 -3.82 31.11 -0.56
CA LYS A 237 -4.62 32.36 -0.68
C LYS A 237 -5.49 32.63 0.55
N ALA A 238 -5.92 31.59 1.25
CA ALA A 238 -6.69 31.69 2.49
C ALA A 238 -5.80 31.90 3.74
N GLY A 239 -4.48 32.07 3.55
CA GLY A 239 -3.53 32.31 4.64
C GLY A 239 -2.91 31.04 5.23
N GLY A 240 -3.14 29.87 4.62
CA GLY A 240 -2.54 28.62 5.04
C GLY A 240 -1.07 28.49 4.62
N ASN A 241 -0.22 27.96 5.51
CA ASN A 241 1.20 27.74 5.23
C ASN A 241 1.46 26.35 4.66
N VAL A 242 2.43 26.26 3.75
CA VAL A 242 2.73 25.02 3.02
C VAL A 242 4.23 24.73 3.08
N ARG A 243 4.56 23.56 3.60
CA ARG A 243 5.91 23.00 3.56
C ARG A 243 6.11 22.21 2.26
N ARG A 244 7.27 22.38 1.63
CA ARG A 244 7.65 21.70 0.39
C ARG A 244 8.94 20.91 0.60
N ASP A 245 8.87 19.59 0.46
CA ASP A 245 10.00 18.68 0.49
C ASP A 245 10.88 18.88 -0.76
N LEU A 246 12.16 19.16 -0.54
CA LEU A 246 13.16 19.39 -1.58
C LEU A 246 13.54 18.11 -2.35
N PHE A 247 13.25 16.93 -1.79
CA PHE A 247 13.63 15.65 -2.38
C PHE A 247 12.53 15.02 -3.24
N THR A 248 11.29 15.52 -3.13
CA THR A 248 10.12 14.97 -3.81
C THR A 248 9.57 15.96 -4.85
N GLN A 249 9.13 15.46 -6.00
CA GLN A 249 8.57 16.31 -7.07
C GLN A 249 7.05 16.37 -7.01
N GLY A 250 6.48 17.48 -7.49
CA GLY A 250 5.04 17.67 -7.56
C GLY A 250 4.37 17.72 -6.18
N ASN A 251 3.09 17.39 -6.14
CA ASN A 251 2.27 17.48 -4.92
C ASN A 251 2.60 16.40 -3.86
N GLU A 252 3.37 15.36 -4.21
CA GLU A 252 3.77 14.32 -3.26
C GLU A 252 4.72 14.85 -2.18
N GLY A 253 5.45 15.93 -2.47
CA GLY A 253 6.33 16.61 -1.51
C GLY A 253 5.70 17.79 -0.79
N VAL A 254 4.39 18.03 -0.96
CA VAL A 254 3.75 19.26 -0.47
C VAL A 254 2.84 18.94 0.70
N PHE A 255 3.00 19.66 1.81
CA PHE A 255 2.29 19.43 3.06
C PHE A 255 1.71 20.75 3.58
N LEU A 256 0.41 20.73 3.91
CA LEU A 256 -0.33 21.85 4.49
C LEU A 256 -0.14 21.81 6.01
N GLU A 257 0.34 22.91 6.59
CA GLU A 257 0.72 22.96 8.01
C GLU A 257 -0.49 22.99 8.97
N ASP A 258 -1.65 23.45 8.50
CA ASP A 258 -2.89 23.50 9.29
C ASP A 258 -3.99 22.65 8.62
N PRO A 259 -4.12 21.36 9.01
CA PRO A 259 -5.17 20.47 8.56
C PRO A 259 -6.58 20.95 8.91
N ALA A 260 -6.78 21.62 10.05
CA ALA A 260 -8.09 22.06 10.51
C ALA A 260 -8.61 23.21 9.64
N LEU A 261 -7.73 24.16 9.30
CA LEU A 261 -8.04 25.20 8.32
C LEU A 261 -8.40 24.57 6.96
N ALA A 262 -7.63 23.60 6.48
CA ALA A 262 -7.93 22.91 5.22
C ALA A 262 -9.31 22.20 5.25
N GLN A 263 -9.65 21.52 6.34
CA GLN A 263 -10.96 20.88 6.48
C GLN A 263 -12.11 21.89 6.49
N SER A 264 -11.98 22.99 7.25
CA SER A 264 -13.02 24.03 7.34
C SER A 264 -13.28 24.72 6.00
N LEU A 265 -12.23 25.14 5.30
CA LEU A 265 -12.32 25.73 3.95
C LEU A 265 -12.92 24.73 2.96
N GLY A 266 -12.57 23.44 3.09
CA GLY A 266 -13.11 22.36 2.28
C GLY A 266 -14.62 22.28 2.41
N ILE A 267 -15.12 22.18 3.65
CA ILE A 267 -16.57 22.13 3.94
C ILE A 267 -17.28 23.38 3.43
N GLU A 268 -16.73 24.57 3.68
CA GLU A 268 -17.32 25.83 3.20
C GLU A 268 -17.42 25.86 1.66
N LYS A 269 -16.40 25.38 0.97
CA LYS A 269 -16.39 25.24 -0.50
C LYS A 269 -17.42 24.21 -0.96
N MET A 270 -17.56 23.07 -0.27
CA MET A 270 -18.56 22.05 -0.57
C MET A 270 -19.99 22.58 -0.42
N GLN A 271 -20.28 23.33 0.65
CA GLN A 271 -21.59 23.94 0.90
C GLN A 271 -22.00 24.95 -0.18
N ARG A 272 -21.02 25.58 -0.84
CA ARG A 272 -21.24 26.51 -1.98
C ARG A 272 -21.30 25.79 -3.33
N SER A 273 -21.06 24.48 -3.38
CA SER A 273 -21.03 23.73 -4.62
C SER A 273 -22.42 23.64 -5.26
N LYS A 274 -22.46 23.54 -6.59
CA LYS A 274 -23.71 23.34 -7.35
C LYS A 274 -24.45 22.08 -6.89
N LEU A 275 -23.71 21.01 -6.56
CA LEU A 275 -24.28 19.75 -6.08
C LEU A 275 -25.02 19.93 -4.75
N ALA A 276 -24.37 20.53 -3.76
CA ALA A 276 -25.00 20.79 -2.46
C ALA A 276 -26.24 21.69 -2.61
N LYS A 277 -26.15 22.75 -3.44
CA LYS A 277 -27.29 23.65 -3.69
C LYS A 277 -28.44 23.01 -4.46
N ALA A 278 -28.15 22.09 -5.38
CA ALA A 278 -29.18 21.31 -6.05
C ALA A 278 -29.93 20.41 -5.05
N LEU A 279 -29.21 19.69 -4.20
CA LEU A 279 -29.81 18.84 -3.16
C LEU A 279 -30.61 19.65 -2.13
N GLU A 280 -30.12 20.81 -1.70
CA GLU A 280 -30.89 21.71 -0.81
C GLU A 280 -32.21 22.16 -1.47
N ALA A 281 -32.21 22.41 -2.78
CA ALA A 281 -33.40 22.83 -3.52
C ALA A 281 -34.38 21.68 -3.82
N GLU A 282 -33.94 20.43 -3.70
CA GLU A 282 -34.73 19.23 -3.99
C GLU A 282 -35.70 18.81 -2.87
N GLY A 283 -35.65 19.49 -1.70
CA GLY A 283 -36.60 19.28 -0.59
C GLY A 283 -36.23 18.15 0.37
N TRP A 284 -34.96 17.75 0.42
CA TRP A 284 -34.45 16.79 1.40
C TRP A 284 -34.55 17.32 2.85
N ALA A 285 -34.84 16.45 3.81
CA ALA A 285 -35.02 16.79 5.22
C ALA A 285 -33.77 17.47 5.80
N TRP A 286 -32.61 17.01 5.34
CA TRP A 286 -31.31 17.60 5.65
C TRP A 286 -30.32 17.33 4.52
N VAL A 287 -29.40 18.26 4.33
CA VAL A 287 -28.22 18.11 3.45
C VAL A 287 -27.00 18.49 4.28
N GLU A 288 -26.03 17.59 4.36
CA GLU A 288 -24.82 17.78 5.16
C GLU A 288 -23.57 17.60 4.30
N CYS A 289 -22.59 18.49 4.46
CA CYS A 289 -21.29 18.36 3.80
C CYS A 289 -20.25 17.84 4.81
N ARG A 290 -19.60 16.72 4.51
CA ARG A 290 -18.53 16.13 5.33
C ARG A 290 -17.32 15.81 4.47
N ILE A 291 -16.10 16.09 4.94
CA ILE A 291 -14.88 15.82 4.15
C ILE A 291 -14.70 14.33 3.88
N GLU A 292 -14.97 13.49 4.87
CA GLU A 292 -14.85 12.05 4.82
C GLU A 292 -16.09 11.43 5.46
N LEU A 293 -16.54 10.32 4.89
CA LEU A 293 -17.59 9.47 5.46
C LEU A 293 -17.07 8.03 5.41
N SER A 294 -16.63 7.52 6.56
CA SER A 294 -16.15 6.15 6.64
C SER A 294 -17.31 5.15 6.44
N TYR A 295 -16.97 3.95 6.01
CA TYR A 295 -17.95 2.88 5.85
C TYR A 295 -18.68 2.55 7.17
N GLU A 296 -17.95 2.58 8.29
CA GLU A 296 -18.51 2.35 9.63
C GLU A 296 -19.51 3.46 10.01
N GLU A 297 -19.16 4.74 9.78
CA GLU A 297 -20.10 5.84 10.02
C GLU A 297 -21.33 5.73 9.13
N LYS A 298 -21.16 5.36 7.86
CA LYS A 298 -22.28 5.19 6.91
C LYS A 298 -23.27 4.13 7.41
N ARG A 299 -22.79 3.01 7.97
CA ARG A 299 -23.65 1.93 8.51
C ARG A 299 -24.57 2.37 9.66
N HIS A 300 -24.33 3.51 10.29
CA HIS A 300 -25.21 4.04 11.33
C HIS A 300 -26.46 4.72 10.78
N TYR A 301 -26.48 5.05 9.48
CA TYR A 301 -27.66 5.57 8.80
C TYR A 301 -28.53 4.43 8.31
N GLY A 302 -29.85 4.63 8.35
CA GLY A 302 -30.76 3.83 7.51
C GLY A 302 -30.70 4.31 6.07
N GLU A 303 -31.15 3.48 5.14
CA GLU A 303 -31.27 3.83 3.73
C GLU A 303 -32.70 3.57 3.28
N ILE A 304 -33.29 4.55 2.58
CA ILE A 304 -34.58 4.38 1.92
C ILE A 304 -34.36 4.00 0.45
N GLY A 305 -35.13 3.04 -0.05
CA GLY A 305 -35.13 2.65 -1.45
C GLY A 305 -35.67 3.75 -2.36
N ARG A 306 -35.41 3.64 -3.66
CA ARG A 306 -35.95 4.57 -4.66
C ARG A 306 -37.29 4.03 -5.16
N VAL A 307 -38.17 4.93 -5.58
CA VAL A 307 -39.43 4.57 -6.23
C VAL A 307 -39.27 4.71 -7.73
N ARG A 308 -39.80 3.73 -8.48
CA ARG A 308 -39.86 3.81 -9.94
C ARG A 308 -40.94 4.79 -10.37
N ARG A 309 -40.56 5.86 -11.07
CA ARG A 309 -41.50 6.76 -11.75
C ARG A 309 -41.88 6.20 -13.11
N GLU A 310 -43.06 6.58 -13.59
CA GLU A 310 -43.43 6.32 -14.98
C GLU A 310 -42.54 7.12 -15.95
N PRO A 311 -42.03 6.49 -17.02
CA PRO A 311 -41.29 7.19 -18.06
C PRO A 311 -42.18 8.20 -18.79
N ASN A 312 -41.61 9.33 -19.18
CA ASN A 312 -42.34 10.29 -20.02
C ASN A 312 -42.47 9.75 -21.46
N LYS A 313 -43.30 10.39 -22.30
CA LYS A 313 -43.55 9.92 -23.68
C LYS A 313 -42.28 9.74 -24.54
N LYS A 314 -41.24 10.55 -24.32
CA LYS A 314 -39.98 10.44 -25.06
C LYS A 314 -39.13 9.27 -24.55
N GLU A 315 -39.00 9.16 -23.23
CA GLU A 315 -38.27 8.08 -22.56
C GLU A 315 -38.91 6.72 -22.83
N ALA A 316 -40.24 6.63 -22.77
CA ALA A 316 -40.98 5.40 -23.08
C ALA A 316 -40.78 4.97 -24.54
N LYS A 317 -40.75 5.95 -25.46
CA LYS A 317 -40.44 5.68 -26.86
C LYS A 317 -39.00 5.20 -27.03
N GLN A 318 -38.05 5.85 -26.38
CA GLN A 318 -36.64 5.46 -26.42
C GLN A 318 -36.41 4.05 -25.88
N LEU A 319 -37.03 3.71 -24.74
CA LEU A 319 -36.97 2.36 -24.17
C LEU A 319 -37.54 1.32 -25.14
N SER A 320 -38.69 1.60 -25.74
CA SER A 320 -39.31 0.72 -26.74
C SER A 320 -38.43 0.57 -28.00
N ASP A 321 -37.79 1.65 -28.46
CA ASP A 321 -36.90 1.62 -29.63
C ASP A 321 -35.62 0.82 -29.34
N LEU A 322 -35.08 0.88 -28.11
CA LEU A 322 -33.93 0.08 -27.67
C LEU A 322 -34.29 -1.40 -27.52
N GLN A 323 -35.41 -1.71 -26.86
CA GLN A 323 -35.91 -3.08 -26.69
C GLN A 323 -36.16 -3.74 -28.05
N LYS A 324 -36.72 -3.01 -29.01
CA LYS A 324 -36.92 -3.52 -30.36
C LYS A 324 -35.59 -3.85 -31.05
N GLN A 325 -34.56 -3.02 -30.88
CA GLN A 325 -33.22 -3.31 -31.42
C GLN A 325 -32.60 -4.54 -30.76
N LEU A 326 -32.78 -4.70 -29.45
CA LEU A 326 -32.33 -5.87 -28.71
C LEU A 326 -33.00 -7.14 -29.23
N ASP A 327 -34.32 -7.13 -29.41
CA ASP A 327 -35.07 -8.26 -29.97
C ASP A 327 -34.61 -8.60 -31.41
N GLU A 328 -34.38 -7.59 -32.25
CA GLU A 328 -33.86 -7.76 -33.61
C GLU A 328 -32.46 -8.41 -33.60
N LYS A 329 -31.58 -8.03 -32.66
CA LYS A 329 -30.23 -8.60 -32.52
C LYS A 329 -30.24 -10.02 -31.96
N ASN A 330 -31.06 -10.29 -30.94
CA ASN A 330 -31.26 -11.63 -30.39
C ASN A 330 -31.83 -12.59 -31.45
N HIS A 331 -32.76 -12.12 -32.29
CA HIS A 331 -33.27 -12.92 -33.40
C HIS A 331 -32.20 -13.20 -34.46
N ALA A 332 -31.37 -12.20 -34.79
CA ALA A 332 -30.24 -12.40 -35.71
C ALA A 332 -29.20 -13.38 -35.16
N LEU A 333 -28.93 -13.35 -33.85
CA LEU A 333 -28.04 -14.30 -33.18
C LEU A 333 -28.59 -15.74 -33.24
N SER A 334 -29.87 -15.92 -32.93
CA SER A 334 -30.53 -17.23 -33.07
C SER A 334 -30.50 -17.74 -34.51
N ALA A 335 -30.74 -16.86 -35.50
CA ALA A 335 -30.68 -17.24 -36.92
C ALA A 335 -29.26 -17.55 -37.41
N LEU A 336 -28.23 -17.02 -36.74
CA LEU A 336 -26.83 -17.36 -37.00
C LEU A 336 -26.50 -18.75 -36.45
N HIS A 337 -26.97 -19.08 -35.24
CA HIS A 337 -26.80 -20.40 -34.63
C HIS A 337 -27.50 -21.53 -35.40
N ASP A 338 -28.56 -21.21 -36.15
CA ASP A 338 -29.28 -22.17 -36.99
C ASP A 338 -28.58 -22.45 -38.35
N GLN A 339 -27.45 -21.80 -38.66
CA GLN A 339 -26.72 -22.01 -39.91
C GLN A 339 -25.75 -23.20 -39.82
N ASP A 340 -25.57 -23.91 -40.95
CA ASP A 340 -24.67 -25.08 -41.04
C ASP A 340 -23.18 -24.70 -40.92
N GLU A 341 -22.83 -23.45 -41.20
CA GLU A 341 -21.46 -22.91 -41.16
C GLU A 341 -21.33 -21.91 -40.01
N TYR A 342 -20.39 -22.17 -39.11
CA TYR A 342 -20.18 -21.37 -37.90
C TYR A 342 -19.33 -20.13 -38.21
N ASP A 343 -19.88 -18.93 -37.98
CA ASP A 343 -19.20 -17.64 -38.16
C ASP A 343 -19.00 -16.98 -36.78
N ASP A 344 -17.82 -17.23 -36.21
CA ASP A 344 -17.39 -16.73 -34.90
C ASP A 344 -17.31 -15.20 -34.86
N ILE A 345 -16.86 -14.57 -35.94
CA ILE A 345 -16.75 -13.11 -36.05
C ILE A 345 -18.15 -12.45 -36.03
N ALA A 346 -19.12 -13.04 -36.74
CA ALA A 346 -20.48 -12.53 -36.75
C ALA A 346 -21.19 -12.73 -35.39
N GLU A 347 -20.93 -13.86 -34.72
CA GLU A 347 -21.48 -14.15 -33.39
C GLU A 347 -20.95 -13.16 -32.33
N ASP A 348 -19.63 -12.99 -32.24
CA ASP A 348 -18.99 -12.07 -31.28
C ASP A 348 -19.51 -10.63 -31.45
N SER A 349 -19.65 -10.18 -32.71
CA SER A 349 -20.17 -8.85 -33.04
C SER A 349 -21.64 -8.65 -32.61
N LEU A 350 -22.46 -9.70 -32.70
CA LEU A 350 -23.86 -9.65 -32.26
C LEU A 350 -23.96 -9.65 -30.74
N LEU A 351 -23.16 -10.46 -30.04
CA LEU A 351 -23.10 -10.49 -28.58
C LEU A 351 -22.64 -9.13 -28.01
N GLU A 352 -21.57 -8.52 -28.55
CA GLU A 352 -21.12 -7.20 -28.12
C GLU A 352 -22.21 -6.12 -28.33
N ALA A 353 -22.98 -6.23 -29.41
CA ALA A 353 -24.09 -5.32 -29.67
C ALA A 353 -25.29 -5.54 -28.72
N ILE A 354 -25.57 -6.79 -28.34
CA ILE A 354 -26.61 -7.17 -27.37
C ILE A 354 -26.24 -6.63 -25.99
N ASP A 355 -25.04 -6.93 -25.49
CA ASP A 355 -24.54 -6.48 -24.19
C ASP A 355 -24.65 -4.95 -24.08
N LYS A 356 -24.24 -4.23 -25.13
CA LYS A 356 -24.34 -2.77 -25.16
C LYS A 356 -25.78 -2.27 -25.10
N LEU A 357 -26.72 -2.93 -25.79
CA LEU A 357 -28.13 -2.54 -25.78
C LEU A 357 -28.77 -2.84 -24.42
N GLU A 358 -28.40 -3.94 -23.77
CA GLU A 358 -28.82 -4.27 -22.42
C GLU A 358 -28.30 -3.22 -21.41
N ASP A 359 -27.03 -2.83 -21.52
CA ASP A 359 -26.43 -1.73 -20.73
C ASP A 359 -27.18 -0.40 -20.95
N ASP A 360 -27.44 -0.03 -22.21
CA ASP A 360 -28.16 1.20 -22.56
C ASP A 360 -29.60 1.20 -22.01
N ILE A 361 -30.28 0.05 -22.04
CA ILE A 361 -31.62 -0.13 -21.46
C ILE A 361 -31.55 0.02 -19.94
N GLU A 362 -30.63 -0.69 -19.28
CA GLU A 362 -30.49 -0.66 -17.83
C GLU A 362 -30.13 0.74 -17.33
N GLU A 363 -29.24 1.45 -18.01
CA GLU A 363 -28.88 2.84 -17.70
C GLU A 363 -30.09 3.77 -17.82
N LEU A 364 -30.91 3.60 -18.87
CA LEU A 364 -32.15 4.36 -19.04
C LEU A 364 -33.16 4.04 -17.93
N GLU A 365 -33.35 2.76 -17.58
CA GLU A 365 -34.27 2.35 -16.53
C GLU A 365 -33.86 2.85 -15.14
N LYS A 366 -32.55 2.89 -14.85
CA LYS A 366 -32.01 3.51 -13.62
C LYS A 366 -32.40 4.99 -13.49
N THR A 367 -32.63 5.70 -14.59
CA THR A 367 -33.12 7.10 -14.54
C THR A 367 -34.57 7.24 -14.08
N PHE A 368 -35.33 6.13 -14.04
CA PHE A 368 -36.69 6.11 -13.53
C PHE A 368 -36.75 5.88 -12.02
N LEU A 369 -35.66 5.42 -11.41
CA LEU A 369 -35.56 5.28 -9.96
C LEU A 369 -35.26 6.63 -9.32
N VAL A 370 -36.28 7.21 -8.66
CA VAL A 370 -36.21 8.53 -8.03
C VAL A 370 -36.66 8.46 -6.57
N TYR A 371 -36.25 9.46 -5.78
CA TYR A 371 -36.84 9.66 -4.46
C TYR A 371 -38.08 10.53 -4.57
N ASP A 372 -39.21 10.06 -4.06
CA ASP A 372 -40.44 10.83 -4.06
C ASP A 372 -40.42 11.96 -3.02
N ALA A 373 -41.40 12.86 -3.09
CA ALA A 373 -41.46 14.03 -2.23
C ALA A 373 -41.72 13.70 -0.75
N GLU A 374 -42.34 12.56 -0.43
CA GLU A 374 -42.56 12.15 0.96
C GLU A 374 -41.29 11.51 1.53
N GLN A 375 -40.58 10.67 0.76
CA GLN A 375 -39.31 10.05 1.15
C GLN A 375 -38.26 11.10 1.50
N LYS A 376 -38.20 12.18 0.71
CA LYS A 376 -37.28 13.29 0.96
C LYS A 376 -37.57 14.03 2.27
N LYS A 377 -38.75 13.93 2.88
CA LYS A 377 -39.07 14.59 4.16
C LYS A 377 -38.51 13.87 5.39
N VAL A 378 -38.16 12.59 5.27
CA VAL A 378 -37.63 11.77 6.39
C VAL A 378 -36.19 11.29 6.15
N ALA A 379 -35.69 11.45 4.93
CA ALA A 379 -34.35 11.11 4.54
C ALA A 379 -33.55 12.36 4.14
N GLY A 380 -32.24 12.26 4.18
CA GLY A 380 -31.33 13.33 3.79
C GLY A 380 -30.15 12.85 2.96
N CYS A 381 -29.25 13.80 2.73
CA CYS A 381 -28.10 13.61 1.86
C CYS A 381 -26.80 13.99 2.55
N ILE A 382 -25.75 13.18 2.37
CA ILE A 382 -24.37 13.54 2.71
C ILE A 382 -23.60 13.79 1.43
N VAL A 383 -23.11 15.02 1.27
CA VAL A 383 -22.12 15.37 0.25
C VAL A 383 -20.74 15.17 0.85
N THR A 384 -19.90 14.37 0.19
CA THR A 384 -18.54 14.05 0.65
C THR A 384 -17.54 14.04 -0.49
N LEU A 385 -16.26 13.85 -0.18
CA LEU A 385 -15.19 13.76 -1.16
C LEU A 385 -14.81 12.29 -1.41
N SER A 386 -14.62 11.93 -2.68
CA SER A 386 -13.98 10.68 -3.06
C SER A 386 -12.50 10.69 -2.65
N SER A 387 -11.85 9.53 -2.68
CA SER A 387 -10.39 9.43 -2.46
C SER A 387 -9.56 10.28 -3.44
N ARG A 388 -10.15 10.68 -4.57
CA ARG A 388 -9.53 11.57 -5.57
C ARG A 388 -9.82 13.07 -5.33
N GLY A 389 -10.65 13.40 -4.33
CA GLY A 389 -11.05 14.78 -4.04
C GLY A 389 -12.21 15.29 -4.92
N GLU A 390 -12.98 14.38 -5.52
CA GLU A 390 -14.17 14.72 -6.30
C GLU A 390 -15.41 14.74 -5.39
N LEU A 391 -16.33 15.67 -5.64
CA LEU A 391 -17.60 15.71 -4.90
C LEU A 391 -18.49 14.53 -5.28
N ILE A 392 -18.95 13.80 -4.28
CA ILE A 392 -19.95 12.74 -4.40
C ILE A 392 -21.08 12.97 -3.40
N ALA A 393 -22.26 12.42 -3.65
CA ALA A 393 -23.40 12.51 -2.75
C ALA A 393 -24.00 11.13 -2.46
N TYR A 394 -24.18 10.84 -1.18
CA TYR A 394 -25.01 9.74 -0.70
C TYR A 394 -26.40 10.29 -0.38
N GLN A 395 -27.42 9.77 -1.05
CA GLN A 395 -28.81 10.22 -0.94
C GLN A 395 -29.66 9.13 -0.29
N GLY A 396 -30.78 9.50 0.33
CA GLY A 396 -31.70 8.54 0.94
C GLY A 396 -31.28 8.07 2.33
N LEU A 397 -30.47 8.85 3.05
CA LEU A 397 -29.95 8.47 4.37
C LEU A 397 -30.91 8.87 5.49
N ILE A 398 -31.16 7.96 6.44
CA ILE A 398 -32.06 8.17 7.60
C ILE A 398 -31.20 8.26 8.86
N ARG A 399 -31.26 9.40 9.57
CA ARG A 399 -30.57 9.56 10.87
C ARG A 399 -31.26 8.74 11.94
N ARG A 400 -30.59 8.53 13.07
CA ARG A 400 -31.13 7.76 14.18
C ARG A 400 -32.43 8.35 14.72
N GLU A 401 -32.51 9.68 14.84
CA GLU A 401 -33.72 10.39 15.28
C GLU A 401 -34.91 10.28 14.30
N ASP A 402 -34.65 10.06 13.00
CA ASP A 402 -35.68 10.07 11.95
C ASP A 402 -36.27 8.67 11.65
N ARG A 403 -35.74 7.61 12.28
CA ARG A 403 -36.10 6.22 11.95
C ARG A 403 -37.58 5.89 12.20
N GLU A 404 -38.16 6.43 13.27
CA GLU A 404 -39.58 6.19 13.59
C GLU A 404 -40.49 6.85 12.55
N ALA A 405 -40.17 8.08 12.14
CA ALA A 405 -40.91 8.79 11.10
C ALA A 405 -40.79 8.07 9.74
N ALA A 406 -39.60 7.60 9.39
CA ALA A 406 -39.37 6.83 8.17
C ALA A 406 -40.13 5.49 8.15
N ALA A 407 -40.16 4.77 9.28
CA ALA A 407 -40.91 3.51 9.40
C ALA A 407 -42.43 3.71 9.25
N GLN A 408 -42.98 4.78 9.82
CA GLN A 408 -44.39 5.13 9.67
C GLN A 408 -44.74 5.50 8.23
N GLN A 409 -43.86 6.25 7.56
CA GLN A 409 -44.05 6.59 6.15
C GLN A 409 -44.03 5.33 5.26
N ALA A 410 -43.06 4.44 5.45
CA ALA A 410 -42.94 3.20 4.68
C ALA A 410 -44.19 2.30 4.81
N ALA A 411 -44.75 2.22 6.03
CA ALA A 411 -45.98 1.48 6.29
C ALA A 411 -47.21 2.10 5.59
N ALA A 412 -47.26 3.43 5.45
CA ALA A 412 -48.34 4.13 4.77
C ALA A 412 -48.28 4.02 3.23
N SER A 413 -47.07 3.89 2.66
CA SER A 413 -46.86 3.79 1.21
C SER A 413 -47.09 2.40 0.61
N GLY A 414 -47.38 1.37 1.41
CA GLY A 414 -47.71 0.02 0.91
C GLY A 414 -46.60 -0.59 0.03
N ALA A 415 -45.34 -0.49 0.47
CA ALA A 415 -44.18 -0.92 -0.31
C ALA A 415 -44.17 -2.43 -0.58
N ALA A 416 -44.59 -2.83 -1.79
CA ALA A 416 -44.55 -4.21 -2.28
C ALA A 416 -43.41 -4.45 -3.29
N ASP A 417 -42.63 -3.42 -3.62
CA ASP A 417 -41.58 -3.47 -4.64
C ASP A 417 -40.18 -3.53 -4.02
N ALA A 418 -39.31 -4.41 -4.54
CA ALA A 418 -38.00 -4.69 -3.96
C ALA A 418 -37.07 -3.46 -3.96
N ASP A 419 -37.20 -2.59 -4.96
CA ASP A 419 -36.40 -1.36 -5.12
C ASP A 419 -36.78 -0.24 -4.13
N ASN A 420 -37.98 -0.33 -3.52
CA ASN A 420 -38.48 0.61 -2.51
C ASN A 420 -38.25 0.10 -1.06
N ALA A 421 -37.38 -0.90 -0.88
CA ALA A 421 -37.11 -1.47 0.43
C ALA A 421 -36.41 -0.46 1.36
N MET A 422 -36.97 -0.24 2.55
CA MET A 422 -36.31 0.52 3.61
C MET A 422 -35.39 -0.40 4.39
N THR A 423 -34.10 -0.06 4.45
CA THR A 423 -33.11 -0.79 5.26
C THR A 423 -32.76 0.05 6.48
N LEU A 424 -33.25 -0.37 7.64
CA LEU A 424 -32.85 0.22 8.92
C LEU A 424 -31.74 -0.62 9.57
N PRO A 425 -30.73 0.00 10.21
CA PRO A 425 -29.76 -0.74 11.00
C PRO A 425 -30.50 -1.48 12.11
N SER A 426 -30.15 -2.76 12.33
CA SER A 426 -30.77 -3.58 13.36
C SER A 426 -30.86 -2.82 14.69
N PRO A 427 -31.99 -2.89 15.41
CA PRO A 427 -32.13 -2.22 16.68
C PRO A 427 -30.96 -2.64 17.58
N VAL A 428 -30.32 -1.67 18.24
CA VAL A 428 -29.25 -1.94 19.21
C VAL A 428 -29.92 -2.51 20.47
N THR A 429 -30.44 -3.73 20.38
CA THR A 429 -30.57 -4.59 21.53
C THR A 429 -29.16 -4.77 22.06
N ARG A 430 -28.93 -4.52 23.35
CA ARG A 430 -27.63 -4.74 23.98
C ARG A 430 -27.19 -6.16 23.60
N PRO A 431 -26.16 -6.32 22.75
CA PRO A 431 -25.87 -7.64 22.19
C PRO A 431 -25.54 -8.58 23.34
N ALA A 432 -26.01 -9.82 23.25
CA ALA A 432 -25.79 -10.83 24.29
C ALA A 432 -24.30 -11.06 24.56
N HIS A 433 -23.45 -10.77 23.57
CA HIS A 433 -22.00 -10.85 23.62
C HIS A 433 -21.38 -9.50 23.26
N SER A 434 -20.29 -9.13 23.93
CA SER A 434 -19.47 -7.99 23.53
C SER A 434 -18.81 -8.23 22.16
N GLN A 435 -18.54 -7.17 21.40
CA GLN A 435 -17.85 -7.28 20.11
C GLN A 435 -16.52 -8.04 20.22
N ALA A 436 -15.72 -7.76 21.26
CA ALA A 436 -14.47 -8.48 21.51
C ALA A 436 -14.65 -9.99 21.72
N LEU A 437 -15.77 -10.41 22.34
CA LEU A 437 -16.09 -11.83 22.49
C LEU A 437 -16.54 -12.46 21.16
N ILE A 438 -17.28 -11.72 20.32
CA ILE A 438 -17.69 -12.20 19.00
C ILE A 438 -16.45 -12.40 18.10
N GLU A 439 -15.52 -11.45 18.09
CA GLU A 439 -14.27 -11.55 17.33
C GLU A 439 -13.43 -12.75 17.79
N ARG A 440 -13.35 -12.97 19.11
CA ARG A 440 -12.69 -14.15 19.70
C ARG A 440 -13.33 -15.47 19.23
N LEU A 441 -14.65 -15.60 19.34
CA LEU A 441 -15.37 -16.80 18.93
C LEU A 441 -15.22 -17.05 17.43
N ALA A 442 -15.31 -16.01 16.61
CA ALA A 442 -15.09 -16.14 15.17
C ALA A 442 -13.66 -16.60 14.83
N ALA A 443 -12.64 -16.16 15.59
CA ALA A 443 -11.27 -16.64 15.44
C ALA A 443 -11.14 -18.13 15.80
N GLN A 444 -11.80 -18.60 16.86
CA GLN A 444 -11.84 -20.01 17.23
C GLN A 444 -12.51 -20.87 16.15
N GLN A 445 -13.61 -20.39 15.56
CA GLN A 445 -14.25 -21.05 14.43
C GLN A 445 -13.32 -21.14 13.21
N ALA A 446 -12.64 -20.05 12.86
CA ALA A 446 -11.68 -20.04 11.76
C ALA A 446 -10.56 -21.06 11.97
N ALA A 447 -10.05 -21.21 13.20
CA ALA A 447 -9.05 -22.21 13.53
C ALA A 447 -9.58 -23.65 13.40
N ALA A 448 -10.82 -23.92 13.82
CA ALA A 448 -11.44 -25.23 13.65
C ALA A 448 -11.62 -25.59 12.17
N VAL A 449 -12.11 -24.66 11.34
CA VAL A 449 -12.23 -24.82 9.89
C VAL A 449 -10.85 -25.07 9.25
N ALA A 450 -9.82 -24.32 9.67
CA ALA A 450 -8.45 -24.51 9.19
C ALA A 450 -7.92 -25.92 9.50
N ALA A 451 -8.13 -26.40 10.73
CA ALA A 451 -7.70 -27.73 11.13
C ALA A 451 -8.37 -28.82 10.28
N GLU A 452 -9.67 -28.69 10.00
CA GLU A 452 -10.40 -29.64 9.17
C GLU A 452 -10.02 -29.58 7.68
N ILE A 453 -9.70 -28.39 7.14
CA ILE A 453 -9.18 -28.27 5.77
C ILE A 453 -7.83 -28.98 5.65
N ALA A 454 -6.94 -28.81 6.63
CA ALA A 454 -5.61 -29.41 6.62
C ALA A 454 -5.61 -30.95 6.59
N VAL A 455 -6.68 -31.59 7.08
CA VAL A 455 -6.80 -33.06 7.08
C VAL A 455 -7.58 -33.60 5.88
N ARG A 456 -8.08 -32.74 4.99
CA ARG A 456 -8.92 -33.12 3.83
C ARG A 456 -8.35 -32.54 2.52
N PRO A 457 -7.31 -33.17 1.94
CA PRO A 457 -6.59 -32.62 0.78
C PRO A 457 -7.45 -32.36 -0.46
N ASN A 458 -8.42 -33.23 -0.74
CA ASN A 458 -9.33 -33.03 -1.87
C ASN A 458 -10.25 -31.82 -1.66
N LEU A 459 -10.71 -31.57 -0.43
CA LEU A 459 -11.50 -30.39 -0.10
C LEU A 459 -10.67 -29.12 -0.32
N ALA A 460 -9.41 -29.10 0.13
CA ALA A 460 -8.53 -27.96 -0.07
C ALA A 460 -8.31 -27.65 -1.56
N LEU A 461 -8.11 -28.69 -2.38
CA LEU A 461 -8.04 -28.55 -3.83
C LEU A 461 -9.34 -27.97 -4.40
N CYS A 462 -10.51 -28.50 -4.02
CA CYS A 462 -11.80 -27.98 -4.49
C CYS A 462 -12.04 -26.52 -4.07
N LEU A 463 -11.67 -26.13 -2.84
CA LEU A 463 -11.78 -24.74 -2.36
C LEU A 463 -10.86 -23.81 -3.17
N MET A 464 -9.61 -24.22 -3.41
CA MET A 464 -8.67 -23.46 -4.24
C MET A 464 -9.20 -23.30 -5.68
N LEU A 465 -9.68 -24.38 -6.29
CA LEU A 465 -10.27 -24.35 -7.63
C LEU A 465 -11.52 -23.46 -7.68
N THR A 466 -12.39 -23.52 -6.67
CA THR A 466 -13.58 -22.66 -6.57
C THR A 466 -13.18 -21.18 -6.54
N GLN A 467 -12.14 -20.84 -5.75
CA GLN A 467 -11.60 -19.50 -5.70
C GLN A 467 -10.99 -19.09 -7.06
N MET A 468 -10.24 -19.97 -7.72
CA MET A 468 -9.63 -19.69 -9.02
C MET A 468 -10.68 -19.52 -10.13
N ILE A 469 -11.73 -20.34 -10.17
CA ILE A 469 -12.83 -20.21 -11.14
C ILE A 469 -13.49 -18.83 -11.02
N GLY A 470 -13.74 -18.37 -9.79
CA GLY A 470 -14.27 -17.03 -9.54
C GLY A 470 -13.35 -15.88 -9.96
N GLN A 471 -12.07 -16.14 -10.25
CA GLN A 471 -11.12 -15.12 -10.74
C GLN A 471 -10.99 -15.07 -12.27
N ILE A 472 -11.45 -16.11 -12.98
CA ILE A 472 -11.27 -16.26 -14.44
C ILE A 472 -12.53 -15.87 -15.20
N ASP A 473 -13.70 -16.17 -14.63
CA ASP A 473 -14.98 -15.95 -15.26
C ASP A 473 -15.52 -14.54 -14.93
N SER A 474 -15.28 -13.58 -15.82
CA SER A 474 -15.73 -12.19 -15.67
C SER A 474 -17.25 -11.99 -15.81
N ALA A 475 -18.00 -13.00 -16.29
CA ALA A 475 -19.46 -12.97 -16.29
C ALA A 475 -20.05 -13.17 -14.87
N ARG A 476 -19.21 -13.52 -13.89
CA ARG A 476 -19.53 -13.61 -12.46
C ARG A 476 -18.96 -12.39 -11.75
N ASP A 477 -19.73 -11.30 -11.81
CA ASP A 477 -19.34 -9.93 -11.49
C ASP A 477 -18.67 -9.73 -10.10
N TYR A 478 -17.33 -9.77 -10.07
CA TYR A 478 -16.50 -9.45 -8.89
C TYR A 478 -15.26 -8.68 -9.31
N HIS A 479 -15.41 -7.41 -9.72
CA HIS A 479 -14.32 -6.56 -10.24
C HIS A 479 -12.94 -6.70 -9.55
N PRO A 480 -11.92 -7.23 -10.27
CA PRO A 480 -10.52 -7.02 -9.96
C PRO A 480 -9.85 -6.33 -11.16
N LYS A 481 -9.47 -5.06 -11.06
CA LYS A 481 -8.84 -4.36 -12.19
C LYS A 481 -7.38 -4.84 -12.38
N HIS A 482 -7.27 -5.86 -13.23
CA HIS A 482 -6.14 -6.49 -13.92
C HIS A 482 -5.17 -7.38 -13.13
N ARG A 483 -5.44 -8.70 -13.11
CA ARG A 483 -4.42 -9.77 -12.99
C ARG A 483 -4.87 -11.04 -13.73
N TYR A 484 -3.97 -11.67 -14.49
CA TYR A 484 -4.18 -12.98 -15.10
C TYR A 484 -3.65 -14.15 -14.23
N PHE A 485 -3.60 -13.95 -12.90
CA PHE A 485 -3.84 -14.84 -11.73
C PHE A 485 -3.06 -14.31 -10.52
N ASN A 486 -3.65 -14.38 -9.32
CA ASN A 486 -3.02 -14.00 -8.05
C ASN A 486 -3.34 -15.06 -6.99
N ILE A 487 -2.40 -15.97 -6.72
CA ILE A 487 -2.47 -16.88 -5.57
C ILE A 487 -1.55 -16.31 -4.49
N GLY A 488 -2.13 -15.56 -3.56
CA GLY A 488 -1.44 -15.04 -2.39
C GLY A 488 -1.90 -15.76 -1.14
N ALA A 489 -1.02 -16.55 -0.52
CA ALA A 489 -1.26 -17.11 0.81
C ALA A 489 -0.74 -16.11 1.86
N THR A 490 -1.64 -15.32 2.45
CA THR A 490 -1.28 -14.51 3.62
C THR A 490 -1.63 -15.30 4.86
N SER A 491 -0.65 -15.53 5.73
CA SER A 491 -0.91 -16.24 6.98
C SER A 491 -1.83 -15.44 7.88
N SER A 492 -2.94 -16.04 8.32
CA SER A 492 -3.87 -15.46 9.29
C SER A 492 -3.36 -15.57 10.74
N ARG A 493 -2.20 -16.20 10.96
CA ARG A 493 -1.62 -16.53 12.28
C ARG A 493 -1.58 -15.32 13.23
N HIS A 494 -1.03 -14.20 12.77
CA HIS A 494 -0.91 -13.01 13.59
C HIS A 494 -2.28 -12.44 13.99
N TYR A 495 -3.22 -12.45 13.06
CA TYR A 495 -4.56 -11.94 13.27
C TYR A 495 -5.36 -12.79 14.26
N LEU A 496 -5.37 -14.12 14.06
CA LEU A 496 -6.05 -15.05 14.96
C LEU A 496 -5.50 -14.96 16.39
N LYS A 497 -4.17 -14.91 16.56
CA LYS A 497 -3.53 -14.74 17.87
C LYS A 497 -3.88 -13.41 18.55
N THR A 498 -4.04 -12.34 17.77
CA THR A 498 -4.43 -11.03 18.32
C THR A 498 -5.88 -11.05 18.80
N SER A 499 -6.75 -11.77 18.09
CA SER A 499 -8.17 -11.91 18.43
C SER A 499 -8.40 -12.82 19.64
N ASP A 500 -7.63 -13.91 19.73
CA ASP A 500 -7.60 -14.79 20.90
C ASP A 500 -6.17 -15.28 21.20
N PRO A 501 -5.50 -14.72 22.23
CA PRO A 501 -4.17 -15.18 22.61
C PRO A 501 -4.12 -16.67 23.00
N ALA A 502 -5.22 -17.23 23.51
CA ALA A 502 -5.29 -18.64 23.92
C ALA A 502 -5.37 -19.61 22.73
N ILE A 503 -5.55 -19.11 21.50
CA ILE A 503 -5.66 -19.94 20.31
C ILE A 503 -4.36 -20.70 20.00
N GLU A 504 -3.20 -20.20 20.42
CA GLU A 504 -1.93 -20.90 20.23
C GLU A 504 -1.90 -22.25 20.96
N ASP A 505 -2.60 -22.35 22.09
CA ASP A 505 -2.70 -23.57 22.90
C ASP A 505 -3.92 -24.43 22.54
N SER A 506 -4.73 -24.02 21.56
CA SER A 506 -5.93 -24.76 21.14
C SER A 506 -5.57 -26.09 20.46
N PRO A 507 -6.41 -27.13 20.60
CA PRO A 507 -6.20 -28.40 19.91
C PRO A 507 -6.09 -28.27 18.38
N ALA A 508 -6.92 -27.39 17.79
CA ALA A 508 -6.89 -27.07 16.36
C ALA A 508 -5.51 -26.54 15.92
N ARG A 509 -4.95 -25.62 16.70
CA ARG A 509 -3.67 -24.99 16.40
C ARG A 509 -2.49 -25.93 16.63
N GLN A 510 -2.53 -26.74 17.68
CA GLN A 510 -1.50 -27.73 17.95
C GLN A 510 -1.41 -28.77 16.82
N SER A 511 -2.56 -29.29 16.37
CA SER A 511 -2.61 -30.24 15.26
C SER A 511 -2.05 -29.66 13.96
N LEU A 512 -2.34 -28.39 13.65
CA LEU A 512 -1.78 -27.72 12.46
C LEU A 512 -0.27 -27.50 12.58
N ASN A 513 0.22 -27.07 13.76
CA ASN A 513 1.64 -26.80 13.97
C ASN A 513 2.48 -28.07 13.90
N GLU A 514 1.98 -29.19 14.44
CA GLU A 514 2.64 -30.50 14.36
C GLU A 514 2.88 -30.91 12.89
N LYS A 515 1.83 -30.88 12.07
CA LYS A 515 1.90 -31.25 10.64
C LYS A 515 2.74 -30.29 9.81
N LEU A 516 2.73 -29.00 10.13
CA LEU A 516 3.62 -28.03 9.50
C LEU A 516 5.08 -28.22 9.93
N GLY A 517 5.32 -28.68 11.15
CA GLY A 517 6.65 -29.02 11.66
C GLY A 517 7.32 -30.08 10.80
N GLU A 518 6.58 -31.14 10.46
CA GLU A 518 7.07 -32.23 9.57
C GLU A 518 7.59 -31.69 8.23
N TRP A 519 6.86 -30.75 7.60
CA TRP A 519 7.29 -30.11 6.35
C TRP A 519 8.39 -29.07 6.55
N THR A 520 8.42 -28.41 7.71
CA THR A 520 9.48 -27.45 8.06
C THR A 520 10.82 -28.16 8.23
N ASP A 521 10.84 -29.37 8.76
CA ASP A 521 12.07 -30.17 8.88
C ASP A 521 12.58 -30.63 7.51
N ILE A 522 11.69 -30.90 6.55
CA ILE A 522 12.03 -31.31 5.18
C ILE A 522 12.54 -30.12 4.35
N LEU A 523 11.87 -28.97 4.43
CA LEU A 523 12.12 -27.80 3.57
C LEU A 523 12.99 -26.73 4.24
N GLY A 524 13.24 -26.84 5.55
CA GLY A 524 13.90 -25.82 6.35
C GLY A 524 15.31 -25.52 5.87
N GLY A 525 15.62 -24.23 5.68
CA GLY A 525 16.94 -23.76 5.28
C GLY A 525 17.32 -24.05 3.82
N LYS A 526 16.39 -24.56 3.00
CA LYS A 526 16.57 -24.78 1.56
C LYS A 526 16.33 -23.51 0.74
N SER A 527 17.03 -23.37 -0.37
CA SER A 527 16.77 -22.30 -1.34
C SER A 527 15.45 -22.56 -2.10
N PRO A 528 14.82 -21.52 -2.69
CA PRO A 528 13.62 -21.71 -3.49
C PRO A 528 13.77 -22.74 -4.63
N GLU A 529 14.93 -22.79 -5.25
CA GLU A 529 15.26 -23.76 -6.31
C GLU A 529 15.33 -25.18 -5.75
N GLU A 530 16.01 -25.39 -4.62
CA GLU A 530 16.08 -26.69 -3.95
C GLU A 530 14.69 -27.16 -3.49
N VAL A 531 13.85 -26.26 -2.99
CA VAL A 531 12.46 -26.57 -2.62
C VAL A 531 11.66 -27.03 -3.83
N LEU A 532 11.79 -26.35 -4.98
CA LEU A 532 11.09 -26.74 -6.20
C LEU A 532 11.49 -28.15 -6.67
N GLU A 533 12.79 -28.44 -6.67
CA GLU A 533 13.30 -29.78 -7.03
C GLU A 533 12.77 -30.87 -6.08
N ILE A 534 12.73 -30.61 -4.77
CA ILE A 534 12.17 -31.53 -3.77
C ILE A 534 10.69 -31.77 -4.04
N LEU A 535 9.90 -30.72 -4.29
CA LEU A 535 8.46 -30.83 -4.52
C LEU A 535 8.15 -31.56 -5.84
N LEU A 536 8.92 -31.34 -6.91
CA LEU A 536 8.72 -32.05 -8.18
C LEU A 536 8.97 -33.56 -8.06
N ALA A 537 9.79 -33.99 -7.10
CA ALA A 537 10.07 -35.40 -6.84
C ALA A 537 9.06 -36.08 -5.90
N LYS A 538 8.13 -35.32 -5.29
CA LYS A 538 7.13 -35.83 -4.35
C LYS A 538 5.94 -36.47 -5.07
N PRO A 539 5.33 -37.51 -4.48
CA PRO A 539 4.08 -38.06 -5.00
C PRO A 539 2.93 -37.07 -4.80
N GLN A 540 1.89 -37.20 -5.65
CA GLN A 540 0.80 -36.21 -5.73
C GLN A 540 0.00 -36.09 -4.43
N ASP A 541 -0.17 -37.19 -3.69
CA ASP A 541 -0.86 -37.22 -2.40
C ASP A 541 -0.13 -36.40 -1.33
N GLU A 542 1.21 -36.47 -1.27
CA GLU A 542 2.02 -35.62 -0.38
C GLU A 542 1.91 -34.13 -0.78
N LEU A 543 1.90 -33.83 -2.07
CA LEU A 543 1.73 -32.46 -2.57
C LEU A 543 0.35 -31.89 -2.22
N LEU A 544 -0.71 -32.70 -2.32
CA LEU A 544 -2.06 -32.28 -1.93
C LEU A 544 -2.17 -32.09 -0.41
N GLN A 545 -1.49 -32.88 0.40
CA GLN A 545 -1.41 -32.67 1.84
C GLN A 545 -0.71 -31.35 2.19
N LEU A 546 0.42 -31.05 1.53
CA LEU A 546 1.09 -29.77 1.69
C LEU A 546 0.19 -28.61 1.25
N LEU A 547 -0.50 -28.73 0.11
CA LEU A 547 -1.46 -27.73 -0.36
C LEU A 547 -2.56 -27.46 0.69
N ALA A 548 -3.09 -28.52 1.30
CA ALA A 548 -4.11 -28.41 2.34
C ALA A 548 -3.60 -27.68 3.58
N LEU A 549 -2.38 -27.99 4.03
CA LEU A 549 -1.73 -27.33 5.16
C LEU A 549 -1.48 -25.85 4.89
N LEU A 550 -1.01 -25.51 3.69
CA LEU A 550 -0.76 -24.13 3.28
C LEU A 550 -2.07 -23.34 3.16
N LEU A 551 -3.12 -23.93 2.58
CA LEU A 551 -4.44 -23.30 2.50
C LEU A 551 -5.06 -23.11 3.89
N ALA A 552 -4.89 -24.07 4.80
CA ALA A 552 -5.37 -23.94 6.18
C ALA A 552 -4.76 -22.71 6.89
N GLN A 553 -3.52 -22.30 6.54
CA GLN A 553 -2.90 -21.11 7.13
C GLN A 553 -3.51 -19.78 6.65
N THR A 554 -4.38 -19.79 5.64
CA THR A 554 -5.00 -18.57 5.10
C THR A 554 -6.41 -18.33 5.63
N VAL A 555 -7.04 -19.32 6.28
CA VAL A 555 -8.39 -19.19 6.84
C VAL A 555 -8.40 -18.14 7.93
N THR A 556 -9.29 -17.14 7.80
CA THR A 556 -9.41 -16.00 8.71
C THR A 556 -10.87 -15.74 9.04
N SER A 557 -11.12 -15.06 10.16
CA SER A 557 -12.45 -14.56 10.52
C SER A 557 -12.71 -13.12 10.07
N LYS A 558 -11.74 -12.47 9.42
CA LYS A 558 -11.83 -11.08 8.94
C LYS A 558 -10.94 -10.86 7.72
N ASP A 559 -11.45 -10.14 6.73
CA ASP A 559 -10.71 -9.75 5.53
C ASP A 559 -10.31 -8.27 5.57
N GLY A 560 -9.08 -7.96 5.97
CA GLY A 560 -8.54 -6.60 5.94
C GLY A 560 -9.42 -5.56 6.66
N ASN A 561 -9.89 -4.54 5.93
CA ASN A 561 -10.79 -3.49 6.44
C ASN A 561 -12.29 -3.86 6.38
N SER A 562 -12.63 -5.06 5.90
CA SER A 562 -14.00 -5.56 5.97
C SER A 562 -14.29 -6.18 7.34
N GLY A 563 -15.57 -6.28 7.71
CA GLY A 563 -16.02 -6.81 9.00
C GLY A 563 -15.78 -8.32 9.14
N LEU A 564 -16.39 -8.93 10.17
CA LEU A 564 -16.29 -10.37 10.42
C LEU A 564 -16.91 -11.19 9.29
N GLN A 565 -16.23 -12.28 8.91
CA GLN A 565 -16.64 -13.26 7.89
C GLN A 565 -17.43 -14.43 8.47
N THR A 566 -18.35 -14.15 9.38
CA THR A 566 -19.08 -15.20 10.11
C THR A 566 -19.90 -16.08 9.17
N TYR A 567 -20.49 -15.51 8.12
CA TYR A 567 -21.28 -16.26 7.14
C TYR A 567 -20.45 -17.29 6.36
N GLN A 568 -19.30 -16.89 5.81
CA GLN A 568 -18.45 -17.82 5.05
C GLN A 568 -17.98 -18.98 5.91
N LEU A 569 -17.58 -18.71 7.16
CA LEU A 569 -17.15 -19.75 8.09
C LEU A 569 -18.28 -20.70 8.47
N HIS A 570 -19.51 -20.20 8.72
CA HIS A 570 -20.67 -21.06 8.98
C HIS A 570 -21.03 -21.91 7.76
N HIS A 571 -21.01 -21.34 6.57
CA HIS A 571 -21.26 -22.06 5.33
C HIS A 571 -20.23 -23.19 5.12
N LEU A 572 -18.94 -22.90 5.28
CA LEU A 572 -17.89 -23.92 5.20
C LEU A 572 -18.07 -25.00 6.26
N THR A 573 -18.37 -24.63 7.50
CA THR A 573 -18.64 -25.61 8.58
C THR A 573 -19.79 -26.56 8.19
N SER A 574 -20.87 -26.02 7.63
CA SER A 574 -22.03 -26.79 7.16
C SER A 574 -21.68 -27.71 5.99
N VAL A 575 -20.97 -27.19 4.97
CA VAL A 575 -20.53 -27.97 3.79
C VAL A 575 -19.56 -29.09 4.20
N MET A 576 -18.69 -28.83 5.16
CA MET A 576 -17.71 -29.80 5.66
C MET A 576 -18.33 -30.83 6.61
N GLY A 577 -19.51 -30.57 7.16
CA GLY A 577 -20.24 -31.51 8.01
C GLY A 577 -19.51 -31.91 9.29
N PHE A 578 -18.72 -31.01 9.88
CA PHE A 578 -18.08 -31.23 11.20
C PHE A 578 -18.71 -30.33 12.26
N ASP A 579 -18.55 -30.71 13.53
CA ASP A 579 -19.08 -29.97 14.67
C ASP A 579 -17.95 -29.19 15.37
N ILE A 580 -18.16 -27.90 15.60
CA ILE A 580 -17.17 -27.03 16.26
C ILE A 580 -16.89 -27.49 17.69
N ALA A 581 -17.83 -28.22 18.33
CA ALA A 581 -17.62 -28.80 19.66
C ALA A 581 -16.50 -29.86 19.71
N ASP A 582 -16.02 -30.36 18.57
CA ASP A 582 -14.82 -31.21 18.51
C ASP A 582 -13.53 -30.42 18.78
N TRP A 583 -13.55 -29.12 18.52
CA TRP A 583 -12.37 -28.25 18.56
C TRP A 583 -12.43 -27.19 19.67
N TRP A 584 -13.62 -26.92 20.23
CA TRP A 584 -13.84 -25.86 21.19
C TRP A 584 -14.74 -26.28 22.34
N THR A 585 -14.42 -25.81 23.55
CA THR A 585 -15.25 -25.99 24.76
C THR A 585 -15.35 -24.69 25.58
N PRO A 586 -16.48 -24.49 26.30
CA PRO A 586 -16.69 -23.30 27.11
C PRO A 586 -15.89 -23.40 28.42
N THR A 587 -14.76 -22.69 28.47
CA THR A 587 -13.92 -22.53 29.66
C THR A 587 -14.09 -21.14 30.25
N ARG A 588 -13.51 -20.91 31.42
CA ARG A 588 -13.45 -19.56 32.01
C ARG A 588 -12.76 -18.58 31.09
N ALA A 589 -11.60 -18.98 30.55
CA ALA A 589 -10.81 -18.16 29.65
C ALA A 589 -11.48 -17.94 28.29
N SER A 590 -12.10 -18.99 27.72
CA SER A 590 -12.67 -18.91 26.37
C SER A 590 -13.98 -18.13 26.31
N TYR A 591 -14.84 -18.26 27.34
CA TYR A 591 -16.22 -17.71 27.28
C TYR A 591 -16.78 -17.21 28.62
N LEU A 592 -16.69 -17.98 29.72
CA LEU A 592 -17.51 -17.73 30.92
C LEU A 592 -17.13 -16.45 31.68
N ASP A 593 -15.85 -16.07 31.72
CA ASP A 593 -15.44 -14.81 32.36
C ASP A 593 -15.87 -13.57 31.53
N ALA A 594 -16.12 -13.74 30.22
CA ALA A 594 -16.46 -12.68 29.29
C ALA A 594 -17.96 -12.34 29.22
N VAL A 595 -18.84 -13.17 29.80
CA VAL A 595 -20.30 -12.97 29.80
C VAL A 595 -20.83 -12.52 31.17
N SER A 596 -22.10 -12.11 31.23
CA SER A 596 -22.75 -11.73 32.50
C SER A 596 -23.04 -12.98 33.35
N LYS A 597 -23.23 -12.80 34.67
CA LYS A 597 -23.62 -13.92 35.55
C LYS A 597 -24.96 -14.54 35.12
N ASP A 598 -25.91 -13.72 34.69
CA ASP A 598 -27.20 -14.20 34.19
C ASP A 598 -27.04 -15.06 32.94
N GLN A 599 -26.10 -14.69 32.05
CA GLN A 599 -25.76 -15.48 30.89
C GLN A 599 -25.09 -16.81 31.28
N ILE A 600 -24.23 -16.84 32.31
CA ILE A 600 -23.65 -18.10 32.83
C ILE A 600 -24.75 -19.04 33.32
N VAL A 601 -25.73 -18.53 34.08
CA VAL A 601 -26.87 -19.32 34.56
C VAL A 601 -27.68 -19.85 33.37
N LYS A 602 -27.95 -19.01 32.36
CA LYS A 602 -28.66 -19.42 31.14
C LYS A 602 -27.94 -20.54 30.40
N VAL A 603 -26.62 -20.43 30.26
CA VAL A 603 -25.77 -21.42 29.59
C VAL A 603 -25.81 -22.76 30.31
N VAL A 604 -25.68 -22.78 31.64
CA VAL A 604 -25.75 -24.03 32.42
C VAL A 604 -27.17 -24.61 32.43
N THR A 605 -28.19 -23.77 32.42
CA THR A 605 -29.59 -24.22 32.30
C THR A 605 -29.83 -24.93 30.97
N GLU A 606 -29.29 -24.39 29.88
CA GLU A 606 -29.42 -24.96 28.53
C GLU A 606 -28.58 -26.23 28.35
N ALA A 607 -27.34 -26.24 28.85
CA ALA A 607 -26.39 -27.33 28.64
C ALA A 607 -26.56 -28.52 29.62
N VAL A 608 -27.14 -28.27 30.80
CA VAL A 608 -27.27 -29.25 31.89
C VAL A 608 -28.71 -29.34 32.34
N ASP A 609 -29.17 -28.44 33.22
CA ASP A 609 -30.55 -28.32 33.71
C ASP A 609 -30.72 -27.10 34.65
N ALA A 610 -31.97 -26.74 34.97
CA ALA A 610 -32.28 -25.59 35.82
C ALA A 610 -31.93 -25.78 37.32
N GLU A 611 -31.93 -27.01 37.84
CA GLU A 611 -31.59 -27.29 39.24
C GLU A 611 -30.10 -27.10 39.49
N SER A 612 -29.27 -27.57 38.56
CA SER A 612 -27.82 -27.39 38.55
C SER A 612 -27.40 -25.92 38.37
N ALA A 613 -28.22 -25.11 37.67
CA ALA A 613 -27.95 -23.70 37.42
C ALA A 613 -28.37 -22.77 38.59
N ALA A 614 -29.37 -23.14 39.38
CA ALA A 614 -29.92 -22.32 40.46
C ALA A 614 -28.90 -21.87 41.53
N PRO A 615 -27.92 -22.69 41.96
CA PRO A 615 -26.87 -22.27 42.89
C PRO A 615 -25.98 -21.14 42.34
N LEU A 616 -25.70 -21.13 41.03
CA LEU A 616 -24.80 -20.18 40.38
C LEU A 616 -25.32 -18.74 40.46
N ALA A 617 -26.65 -18.55 40.45
CA ALA A 617 -27.28 -17.24 40.58
C ALA A 617 -26.94 -16.56 41.92
N LYS A 618 -26.72 -17.34 42.98
CA LYS A 618 -26.41 -16.85 44.34
C LYS A 618 -24.92 -16.63 44.58
N MET A 619 -24.06 -17.07 43.67
CA MET A 619 -22.60 -16.95 43.78
C MET A 619 -22.08 -15.61 43.25
N LYS A 620 -20.83 -15.28 43.60
CA LYS A 620 -20.07 -14.21 42.94
C LYS A 620 -19.73 -14.66 41.52
N LYS A 621 -19.59 -13.71 40.58
CA LYS A 621 -19.38 -14.01 39.14
C LYS A 621 -18.21 -14.97 38.90
N GLY A 622 -17.05 -14.75 39.54
CA GLY A 622 -15.87 -15.60 39.36
C GLY A 622 -16.06 -17.03 39.85
N ASP A 623 -16.73 -17.20 40.99
CA ASP A 623 -17.04 -18.52 41.57
C ASP A 623 -18.09 -19.26 40.71
N ALA A 624 -19.10 -18.52 40.24
CA ALA A 624 -20.10 -19.04 39.31
C ALA A 624 -19.47 -19.49 37.99
N ALA A 625 -18.49 -18.76 37.46
CA ALA A 625 -17.78 -19.14 36.24
C ALA A 625 -16.93 -20.41 36.43
N ALA A 626 -16.25 -20.56 37.56
CA ALA A 626 -15.47 -21.76 37.88
C ALA A 626 -16.34 -23.01 38.08
N GLN A 627 -17.47 -22.87 38.77
CA GLN A 627 -18.40 -23.98 38.90
C GLN A 627 -19.08 -24.30 37.57
N ALA A 628 -19.45 -23.31 36.78
CA ALA A 628 -20.01 -23.52 35.45
C ALA A 628 -19.04 -24.25 34.51
N GLU A 629 -17.75 -23.91 34.52
CA GLU A 629 -16.72 -24.63 33.74
C GLU A 629 -16.66 -26.11 34.12
N THR A 630 -16.77 -26.43 35.42
CA THR A 630 -16.79 -27.82 35.89
C THR A 630 -18.07 -28.56 35.45
N LEU A 631 -19.23 -27.89 35.48
CA LEU A 631 -20.51 -28.46 35.07
C LEU A 631 -20.62 -28.65 33.55
N LEU A 632 -19.98 -27.78 32.78
CA LEU A 632 -19.94 -27.81 31.31
C LEU A 632 -18.83 -28.73 30.79
N ALA A 633 -17.91 -29.20 31.63
CA ALA A 633 -16.84 -30.10 31.22
C ALA A 633 -17.42 -31.38 30.59
N GLY A 634 -16.94 -31.71 29.38
CA GLY A 634 -17.45 -32.85 28.60
C GLY A 634 -18.82 -32.65 27.97
N ARG A 635 -19.47 -31.49 28.15
CA ARG A 635 -20.70 -31.12 27.44
C ARG A 635 -20.33 -30.47 26.11
N ARG A 636 -20.93 -30.94 25.01
CA ARG A 636 -20.74 -30.40 23.65
C ARG A 636 -21.55 -29.12 23.40
N TRP A 637 -21.66 -28.26 24.42
CA TRP A 637 -22.44 -27.03 24.30
C TRP A 637 -21.65 -25.94 23.58
N LEU A 638 -22.31 -25.22 22.68
CA LEU A 638 -21.74 -24.10 21.93
C LEU A 638 -22.57 -22.83 22.11
N PRO A 639 -21.93 -21.64 22.22
CA PRO A 639 -22.64 -20.37 22.18
C PRO A 639 -23.22 -20.12 20.79
N GLU A 640 -24.31 -19.35 20.71
CA GLU A 640 -25.04 -19.08 19.46
C GLU A 640 -24.15 -18.64 18.28
N PRO A 641 -23.13 -17.76 18.44
CA PRO A 641 -22.21 -17.43 17.35
C PRO A 641 -21.41 -18.60 16.76
N LEU A 642 -21.21 -19.69 17.51
CA LEU A 642 -20.52 -20.91 17.07
C LEU A 642 -21.49 -21.99 16.57
N ARG A 643 -22.80 -21.77 16.61
CA ARG A 643 -23.78 -22.72 16.08
C ARG A 643 -23.91 -22.57 14.57
N THR A 644 -24.07 -23.69 13.87
CA THR A 644 -24.36 -23.71 12.43
C THR A 644 -25.76 -23.17 12.14
N LEU A 645 -26.01 -22.68 10.92
CA LEU A 645 -27.32 -22.12 10.52
C LEU A 645 -28.50 -23.10 10.67
N GLU A 646 -28.25 -24.41 10.59
CA GLU A 646 -29.27 -25.45 10.82
C GLU A 646 -29.53 -25.72 12.31
N SER A 647 -28.50 -25.64 13.16
CA SER A 647 -28.65 -25.83 14.62
C SER A 647 -29.24 -24.61 15.34
N ALA A 648 -29.05 -23.40 14.78
CA ALA A 648 -29.67 -22.18 15.28
C ALA A 648 -31.21 -22.22 15.18
N LYS A 649 -31.75 -22.72 14.05
CA LYS A 649 -33.21 -22.88 13.84
C LYS A 649 -33.86 -23.86 14.81
N ALA A 650 -33.18 -24.97 15.12
CA ALA A 650 -33.71 -25.98 16.05
C ALA A 650 -33.81 -25.48 17.51
N SER A 651 -33.02 -24.47 17.90
CA SER A 651 -33.04 -23.89 19.25
C SER A 651 -34.10 -22.80 19.46
N THR A 652 -34.69 -22.28 18.38
CA THR A 652 -35.80 -21.31 18.45
C THR A 652 -37.17 -21.96 18.52
N ASP A 653 -37.29 -23.24 18.16
CA ASP A 653 -38.53 -24.02 18.16
C ASP A 653 -38.70 -24.94 19.39
N ALA A 654 -37.74 -24.94 20.34
CA ALA A 654 -37.77 -25.67 21.60
C ALA A 654 -37.72 -24.69 22.79
#